data_AF-A0A8H6CXY0-F1
#
_entry.id   AF-A0A8H6CXY0-F1
#
_cell.length_a   1.000
_cell.length_b   1.000
_cell.length_c   1.000
_cell.angle_alpha   90.00
_cell.angle_beta   90.00
_cell.angle_gamma   90.00
#
_symmetry.space_group_name_H-M   'P 1'
#
loop_
_entity.id
_entity.type
_entity.pdbx_description
1 polymer ?
#
loop_
_entity_poly.entity_id
_entity_poly.type
_entity_poly.pdbx_seq_one_letter_code
_entity_poly.pdbx_strand_id
1 'polypeptide(L)'
;MVLKVGVIGAGIGGLSAAIALRRTGAQVEVFERSNFKDEIGAAITITPNGMRVLRHFGFDPKTARGVQNKQMRMVDPQTLEDLVVENFSHVEDDYGAPFVFFHRVDLHTALKEMALSSDERYSGPPVVIHNGHSVSSLDCEKATIVLDNGQTFQKDLVVVADGVRDQDPGFWVPFDLSTGTFLVTYPCRDGKMLNVAFRHKTKAENEHAVDWNTDTNVQDITAMVGGFNPLVAKLFSLSTSVSVHKLFRREPLETYTRGKAVIIGDAAHPIQPTHAQGAVLAIEEAAALEALFKNMQSPEKVAERLALYNDILKRRIHVTQLLSDAQPGVSSVLRQRAEDIWGEGIFPPDAMNFTKPIRDFFYAYDNNSSVEESQSTSTQKRSADTKGHDPGKGDIVLDCLRGRLPGISEAFFDDENEEKLKLEELVMSEWGECLHIKVSDQEATIDIFMDTNADEFEVAGERLSPRPRVGRYTNSRETFDRAREWLSECVTEHDCPRPITAGVPLPKRLIDVEGALEDPVRLIETREDEYPYVCLSHRWGDPTHKQLKTTTRTVETHMNKIEWIDLPATFRDAVTVCRSIDIKYLWIDSLCILQSFAEITPEELEVTRQDFAKENSTMARTYQKSHFTISADLSDHMDSGFFSSDPVHEYNKDVITDDGSVASVYIRKPVNHYGDDTPCLETRGWTLQEFLLPPRVLHFGKFDITWRCKTRINCECGSLDRSEILANSWHRFHYVEELARPPPNDSKGSREWWERLVGQYSRRQLTNPADKLPALSGLAQQRKQVRGGVYLAGLWKDSLMYDLCWFRAKNCSVETPGGLGHRPPLYRAPSWSWAAVDNYSGCSWQMLDMFFPYSMPKQASVILDVSCEPATTDPTGEVRSGFLDMKTSLASAEIYPYQYPGDRGFWNIHKLDPPLRLNWFVPDCVLKDDDLNLGDKVFCAPIVSVKGPSDVDCWCLVLKQIGGDTYQRVGFCTIVVKRADIQSHREDAPASDLEDFTWPGSVQVQIRII
;
A
#
# COMPACT_ATOMS: atom_id res chain seq x y z
N MET A 1 6.65 -43.83 30.83
CA MET A 1 6.50 -43.94 29.35
C MET A 1 7.41 -42.87 28.74
N VAL A 2 8.07 -43.14 27.63
CA VAL A 2 9.07 -42.22 27.05
C VAL A 2 8.52 -41.66 25.74
N LEU A 3 8.36 -40.34 25.65
CA LEU A 3 7.87 -39.64 24.46
C LEU A 3 8.91 -39.74 23.33
N LYS A 4 8.51 -40.12 22.12
CA LYS A 4 9.38 -40.18 20.94
C LYS A 4 9.21 -38.90 20.11
N VAL A 5 10.29 -38.16 19.94
CA VAL A 5 10.29 -36.86 19.24
C VAL A 5 11.14 -36.95 17.99
N GLY A 6 10.61 -36.46 16.87
CA GLY A 6 11.38 -36.18 15.66
C GLY A 6 11.63 -34.68 15.52
N VAL A 7 12.87 -34.26 15.25
CA VAL A 7 13.22 -32.88 14.93
C VAL A 7 13.77 -32.82 13.52
N ILE A 8 13.19 -32.03 12.64
CA ILE A 8 13.62 -31.89 11.25
C ILE A 8 14.48 -30.63 11.15
N GLY A 9 15.77 -30.80 10.79
CA GLY A 9 16.76 -29.74 10.72
C GLY A 9 17.63 -29.65 11.98
N ALA A 10 18.96 -29.64 11.78
CA ALA A 10 19.95 -29.51 12.86
C ALA A 10 20.57 -28.10 12.92
N GLY A 11 19.79 -27.06 12.62
CA GLY A 11 20.19 -25.66 12.84
C GLY A 11 20.23 -25.29 14.33
N ILE A 12 20.48 -24.02 14.66
CA ILE A 12 20.49 -23.54 16.05
C ILE A 12 19.14 -23.83 16.73
N GLY A 13 18.02 -23.45 16.09
CA GLY A 13 16.68 -23.72 16.61
C GLY A 13 16.39 -25.22 16.81
N GLY A 14 16.72 -26.05 15.80
CA GLY A 14 16.53 -27.50 15.88
C GLY A 14 17.35 -28.16 16.99
N LEU A 15 18.63 -27.79 17.14
CA LEU A 15 19.48 -28.29 18.22
C LEU A 15 19.01 -27.80 19.59
N SER A 16 18.58 -26.55 19.72
CA SER A 16 17.98 -26.02 20.95
C SER A 16 16.71 -26.77 21.33
N ALA A 17 15.80 -27.02 20.39
CA ALA A 17 14.59 -27.82 20.63
C ALA A 17 14.92 -29.27 21.02
N ALA A 18 15.94 -29.87 20.40
CA ALA A 18 16.38 -31.21 20.75
C ALA A 18 16.95 -31.28 22.18
N ILE A 19 17.74 -30.28 22.59
CA ILE A 19 18.27 -30.16 23.96
C ILE A 19 17.12 -29.95 24.96
N ALA A 20 16.18 -29.05 24.66
CA ALA A 20 15.01 -28.78 25.48
C ALA A 20 14.16 -30.05 25.70
N LEU A 21 13.85 -30.78 24.63
CA LEU A 21 12.97 -31.95 24.69
C LEU A 21 13.65 -33.17 25.31
N ARG A 22 14.97 -33.40 25.14
CA ARG A 22 15.63 -34.49 25.87
C ARG A 22 15.54 -34.28 27.39
N ARG A 23 15.58 -33.04 27.87
CA ARG A 23 15.52 -32.72 29.31
C ARG A 23 14.17 -33.07 29.95
N THR A 24 13.10 -33.20 29.15
CA THR A 24 11.80 -33.73 29.64
C THR A 24 11.81 -35.26 29.83
N GLY A 25 12.90 -35.93 29.42
CA GLY A 25 13.04 -37.38 29.39
C GLY A 25 12.66 -38.02 28.06
N ALA A 26 12.36 -37.23 27.03
CA ALA A 26 11.99 -37.73 25.70
C ALA A 26 13.17 -38.37 24.95
N GLN A 27 12.88 -39.36 24.11
CA GLN A 27 13.81 -39.89 23.11
C GLN A 27 13.73 -39.03 21.85
N VAL A 28 14.81 -38.31 21.55
CA VAL A 28 14.86 -37.34 20.45
C VAL A 28 15.74 -37.84 19.32
N GLU A 29 15.19 -37.82 18.11
CA GLU A 29 15.91 -38.08 16.87
C GLU A 29 15.85 -36.85 15.96
N VAL A 30 16.99 -36.35 15.52
CA VAL A 30 17.13 -35.21 14.61
C VAL A 30 17.44 -35.71 13.20
N PHE A 31 16.76 -35.17 12.19
CA PHE A 31 16.96 -35.51 10.78
C PHE A 31 17.57 -34.32 10.05
N GLU A 32 18.78 -34.48 9.53
CA GLU A 32 19.56 -33.42 8.89
C GLU A 32 20.03 -33.86 7.49
N ARG A 33 19.77 -33.03 6.48
CA ARG A 33 20.15 -33.34 5.09
C ARG A 33 21.65 -33.27 4.84
N SER A 34 22.37 -32.39 5.54
CA SER A 34 23.78 -32.13 5.30
C SER A 34 24.67 -33.12 6.04
N ASN A 35 25.91 -33.26 5.55
CA ASN A 35 26.94 -34.05 6.23
C ASN A 35 27.83 -33.19 7.16
N PHE A 36 27.45 -31.94 7.43
CA PHE A 36 28.23 -30.96 8.20
C PHE A 36 29.67 -30.71 7.69
N LYS A 37 29.96 -30.99 6.40
CA LYS A 37 31.33 -30.95 5.85
C LYS A 37 31.83 -29.54 5.49
N ASP A 38 30.93 -28.58 5.26
CA ASP A 38 31.26 -27.25 4.72
C ASP A 38 30.45 -26.11 5.38
N GLU A 39 30.33 -26.08 6.71
CA GLU A 39 29.66 -24.95 7.38
C GLU A 39 30.51 -23.68 7.33
N ILE A 40 30.24 -22.83 6.32
CA ILE A 40 30.63 -21.42 6.31
C ILE A 40 29.54 -20.66 7.07
N GLY A 41 29.91 -19.94 8.14
CA GLY A 41 28.93 -19.28 9.00
C GLY A 41 29.30 -17.84 9.30
N ALA A 42 28.34 -16.93 9.14
CA ALA A 42 28.43 -15.56 9.63
C ALA A 42 28.47 -15.53 11.16
N ALA A 43 28.86 -14.40 11.76
CA ALA A 43 28.74 -14.25 13.20
C ALA A 43 27.28 -14.05 13.64
N ILE A 44 26.95 -14.50 14.84
CA ILE A 44 25.60 -14.46 15.40
C ILE A 44 25.63 -13.89 16.82
N THR A 45 24.51 -13.30 17.23
CA THR A 45 24.39 -12.61 18.51
C THR A 45 23.28 -13.25 19.32
N ILE A 46 23.51 -13.48 20.62
CA ILE A 46 22.52 -13.97 21.57
C ILE A 46 22.34 -12.93 22.67
N THR A 47 21.13 -12.39 22.78
CA THR A 47 20.72 -11.41 23.79
C THR A 47 20.34 -12.10 25.11
N PRO A 48 20.16 -11.36 26.22
CA PRO A 48 19.97 -11.93 27.56
C PRO A 48 18.84 -12.95 27.68
N ASN A 49 17.70 -12.68 27.06
CA ASN A 49 16.55 -13.58 26.99
C ASN A 49 16.92 -14.97 26.45
N GLY A 50 17.60 -15.05 25.30
CA GLY A 50 18.11 -16.32 24.78
C GLY A 50 19.22 -16.93 25.64
N MET A 51 20.11 -16.10 26.19
CA MET A 51 21.22 -16.58 27.01
C MET A 51 20.76 -17.16 28.36
N ARG A 52 19.69 -16.64 28.97
CA ARG A 52 19.05 -17.24 30.16
C ARG A 52 18.59 -18.66 29.86
N VAL A 53 17.92 -18.86 28.72
CA VAL A 53 17.47 -20.18 28.28
C VAL A 53 18.66 -21.13 28.04
N LEU A 54 19.69 -20.67 27.32
CA LEU A 54 20.88 -21.50 27.08
C LEU A 54 21.59 -21.88 28.39
N ARG A 55 21.74 -20.94 29.34
CA ARG A 55 22.29 -21.23 30.68
C ARG A 55 21.44 -22.26 31.43
N HIS A 56 20.11 -22.17 31.36
CA HIS A 56 19.19 -23.18 31.91
C HIS A 56 19.39 -24.56 31.28
N PHE A 57 19.74 -24.63 30.00
CA PHE A 57 20.13 -25.87 29.31
C PHE A 57 21.53 -26.38 29.69
N GLY A 58 22.32 -25.61 30.45
CA GLY A 58 23.69 -25.95 30.85
C GLY A 58 24.76 -25.48 29.87
N PHE A 59 24.44 -24.53 28.98
CA PHE A 59 25.40 -23.94 28.04
C PHE A 59 26.35 -22.97 28.76
N ASP A 60 27.65 -23.08 28.48
CA ASP A 60 28.66 -22.11 28.90
C ASP A 60 29.13 -21.32 27.66
N PRO A 61 28.92 -19.99 27.60
CA PRO A 61 29.36 -19.18 26.45
C PRO A 61 30.86 -19.28 26.14
N LYS A 62 31.69 -19.66 27.11
CA LYS A 62 33.13 -19.84 26.91
C LYS A 62 33.45 -21.04 26.02
N THR A 63 32.64 -22.11 26.05
CA THR A 63 32.89 -23.30 25.21
C THR A 63 32.72 -22.99 23.73
N ALA A 64 31.88 -22.00 23.40
CA ALA A 64 31.67 -21.47 22.06
C ALA A 64 32.52 -20.21 21.76
N ARG A 65 33.52 -19.88 22.59
CA ARG A 65 34.42 -18.72 22.41
C ARG A 65 33.70 -17.39 22.28
N GLY A 66 32.61 -17.24 23.04
CA GLY A 66 31.75 -16.08 23.01
C GLY A 66 32.43 -14.82 23.53
N VAL A 67 32.10 -13.67 22.94
CA VAL A 67 32.60 -12.36 23.37
C VAL A 67 31.43 -11.54 23.93
N GLN A 68 31.52 -11.15 25.20
CA GLN A 68 30.46 -10.36 25.83
C GLN A 68 30.41 -8.94 25.24
N ASN A 69 29.22 -8.51 24.86
CA ASN A 69 28.95 -7.13 24.45
C ASN A 69 28.91 -6.22 25.68
N LYS A 70 29.63 -5.10 25.64
CA LYS A 70 29.65 -4.09 26.71
C LYS A 70 29.13 -2.73 26.25
N GLN A 71 29.12 -2.45 24.95
CA GLN A 71 28.66 -1.18 24.40
C GLN A 71 28.34 -1.31 22.91
N MET A 72 27.48 -0.43 22.41
CA MET A 72 27.27 -0.20 20.98
C MET A 72 27.51 1.26 20.67
N ARG A 73 28.19 1.52 19.55
CA ARG A 73 28.42 2.86 19.03
C ARG A 73 27.89 2.90 17.60
N MET A 74 26.91 3.78 17.36
CA MET A 74 26.48 4.17 16.03
C MET A 74 27.25 5.42 15.66
N VAL A 75 27.93 5.40 14.51
CA VAL A 75 28.82 6.47 14.08
C VAL A 75 28.42 7.01 12.70
N ASP A 76 28.77 8.25 12.41
CA ASP A 76 28.61 8.82 11.08
C ASP A 76 29.55 8.10 10.09
N PRO A 77 29.07 7.64 8.93
CA PRO A 77 29.87 6.83 8.00
C PRO A 77 30.99 7.61 7.30
N GLN A 78 30.95 8.94 7.25
CA GLN A 78 31.98 9.79 6.65
C GLN A 78 32.98 10.29 7.69
N THR A 79 32.50 10.80 8.83
CA THR A 79 33.35 11.42 9.86
C THR A 79 33.82 10.43 10.94
N LEU A 80 33.12 9.30 11.13
CA LEU A 80 33.30 8.35 12.23
C LEU A 80 33.02 8.94 13.63
N GLU A 81 32.35 10.09 13.70
CA GLU A 81 31.90 10.69 14.96
C GLU A 81 30.73 9.89 15.55
N ASP A 82 30.66 9.80 16.87
CA ASP A 82 29.59 9.09 17.58
C ASP A 82 28.25 9.82 17.42
N LEU A 83 27.27 9.14 16.85
CA LEU A 83 25.88 9.58 16.77
C LEU A 83 25.09 9.10 17.99
N VAL A 84 25.26 7.83 18.36
CA VAL A 84 24.61 7.20 19.52
C VAL A 84 25.60 6.26 20.20
N VAL A 85 25.70 6.33 21.53
CA VAL A 85 26.50 5.42 22.34
C VAL A 85 25.60 4.79 23.38
N GLU A 86 25.46 3.47 23.30
CA GLU A 86 24.65 2.68 24.21
C GLU A 86 25.54 1.80 25.08
N ASN A 87 25.33 1.87 26.40
CA ASN A 87 26.05 1.05 27.36
C ASN A 87 25.27 -0.25 27.64
N PHE A 88 25.94 -1.38 27.46
CA PHE A 88 25.43 -2.73 27.72
C PHE A 88 26.17 -3.43 28.88
N SER A 89 27.01 -2.72 29.62
CA SER A 89 27.82 -3.31 30.69
C SER A 89 26.98 -3.82 31.86
N HIS A 90 25.81 -3.21 32.11
CA HIS A 90 24.88 -3.53 33.19
C HIS A 90 23.83 -4.59 32.81
N VAL A 91 23.78 -5.01 31.54
CA VAL A 91 22.74 -5.90 31.02
C VAL A 91 22.65 -7.23 31.76
N GLU A 92 23.78 -7.77 32.22
CA GLU A 92 23.77 -9.02 32.98
C GLU A 92 23.19 -8.84 34.39
N ASP A 93 23.39 -7.68 35.00
CA ASP A 93 22.80 -7.33 36.29
C ASP A 93 21.30 -7.03 36.13
N ASP A 94 20.92 -6.30 35.07
CA ASP A 94 19.54 -5.86 34.80
C ASP A 94 18.62 -7.02 34.37
N TYR A 95 19.15 -7.96 33.57
CA TYR A 95 18.35 -9.01 32.93
C TYR A 95 18.82 -10.43 33.26
N GLY A 96 19.79 -10.60 34.18
CA GLY A 96 20.23 -11.91 34.68
C GLY A 96 21.11 -12.74 33.73
N ALA A 97 21.42 -12.24 32.53
CA ALA A 97 22.30 -12.91 31.59
C ALA A 97 23.04 -11.94 30.65
N PRO A 98 24.23 -12.30 30.15
CA PRO A 98 25.02 -11.43 29.30
C PRO A 98 24.47 -11.40 27.88
N PHE A 99 24.68 -10.27 27.21
CA PHE A 99 24.61 -10.15 25.76
C PHE A 99 25.93 -10.65 25.16
N VAL A 100 25.91 -11.64 24.26
CA VAL A 100 27.15 -12.30 23.76
C VAL A 100 27.16 -12.46 22.24
N PHE A 101 28.32 -12.21 21.63
CA PHE A 101 28.63 -12.46 20.22
C PHE A 101 29.32 -13.81 20.03
N PHE A 102 28.93 -14.56 19.01
CA PHE A 102 29.49 -15.86 18.65
C PHE A 102 29.81 -15.94 17.16
N HIS A 103 30.77 -16.80 16.81
CA HIS A 103 30.83 -17.33 15.45
C HIS A 103 29.79 -18.45 15.31
N ARG A 104 28.93 -18.44 14.28
CA ARG A 104 27.81 -19.40 14.16
C ARG A 104 28.26 -20.86 14.27
N VAL A 105 29.36 -21.22 13.62
CA VAL A 105 29.93 -22.59 13.66
C VAL A 105 30.31 -23.01 15.08
N ASP A 106 30.80 -22.09 15.92
CA ASP A 106 31.26 -22.41 17.27
C ASP A 106 30.07 -22.63 18.20
N LEU A 107 29.05 -21.75 18.10
CA LEU A 107 27.80 -21.91 18.82
C LEU A 107 27.08 -23.20 18.41
N HIS A 108 26.98 -23.46 17.10
CA HIS A 108 26.38 -24.69 16.56
C HIS A 108 27.12 -25.94 17.05
N THR A 109 28.46 -25.95 16.97
CA THR A 109 29.28 -27.07 17.42
C THR A 109 29.07 -27.34 18.91
N ALA A 110 29.08 -26.30 19.75
CA ALA A 110 28.84 -26.44 21.19
C ALA A 110 27.42 -26.99 21.49
N LEU A 111 26.38 -26.49 20.80
CA LEU A 111 25.02 -27.02 20.95
C LEU A 111 24.90 -28.47 20.49
N LYS A 112 25.56 -28.83 19.38
CA LYS A 112 25.60 -30.21 18.88
C LYS A 112 26.28 -31.14 19.86
N GLU A 113 27.42 -30.74 20.42
CA GLU A 113 28.12 -31.50 21.46
C GLU A 113 27.23 -31.70 22.69
N MET A 114 26.52 -30.66 23.14
CA MET A 114 25.55 -30.77 24.23
C MET A 114 24.42 -31.75 23.90
N ALA A 115 23.82 -31.65 22.71
CA ALA A 115 22.73 -32.51 22.29
C ALA A 115 23.14 -34.00 22.25
N LEU A 116 24.36 -34.30 21.80
CA LEU A 116 24.89 -35.67 21.67
C LEU A 116 25.54 -36.22 22.95
N SER A 117 25.83 -35.36 23.93
CA SER A 117 26.59 -35.75 25.11
C SER A 117 25.82 -36.71 26.02
N SER A 118 26.53 -37.75 26.47
CA SER A 118 26.11 -38.67 27.54
C SER A 118 26.60 -38.25 28.93
N ASP A 119 27.22 -37.08 29.05
CA ASP A 119 27.66 -36.52 30.31
C ASP A 119 26.46 -36.22 31.23
N GLU A 120 26.55 -36.61 32.50
CA GLU A 120 25.50 -36.42 33.50
C GLU A 120 25.11 -34.95 33.71
N ARG A 121 25.98 -34.01 33.32
CA ARG A 121 25.70 -32.57 33.31
C ARG A 121 24.52 -32.19 32.40
N TYR A 122 24.19 -33.00 31.40
CA TYR A 122 23.08 -32.75 30.48
C TYR A 122 21.94 -33.74 30.73
N SER A 123 20.80 -33.24 31.21
CA SER A 123 19.66 -34.08 31.59
C SER A 123 19.02 -34.79 30.39
N GLY A 124 18.54 -36.01 30.64
CA GLY A 124 17.84 -36.83 29.64
C GLY A 124 18.75 -37.61 28.69
N PRO A 125 18.18 -38.51 27.88
CA PRO A 125 18.94 -39.37 26.97
C PRO A 125 19.64 -38.56 25.86
N PRO A 126 20.83 -38.98 25.40
CA PRO A 126 21.49 -38.35 24.26
C PRO A 126 20.62 -38.34 23.00
N VAL A 127 20.68 -37.25 22.24
CA VAL A 127 20.00 -37.10 20.94
C VAL A 127 20.68 -37.99 19.91
N VAL A 128 19.90 -38.59 19.01
CA VAL A 128 20.42 -39.31 17.83
C VAL A 128 20.25 -38.42 16.60
N ILE A 129 21.30 -38.23 15.80
CA ILE A 129 21.24 -37.46 14.56
C ILE A 129 21.35 -38.42 13.37
N HIS A 130 20.36 -38.38 12.47
CA HIS A 130 20.37 -39.02 11.16
C HIS A 130 20.79 -37.97 10.13
N ASN A 131 21.98 -38.10 9.55
CA ASN A 131 22.53 -37.13 8.60
C ASN A 131 22.50 -37.66 7.15
N GLY A 132 22.67 -36.74 6.19
CA GLY A 132 22.84 -37.09 4.77
C GLY A 132 21.56 -37.47 4.02
N HIS A 133 20.40 -37.33 4.66
CA HIS A 133 19.10 -37.63 4.07
C HIS A 133 18.10 -36.50 4.35
N SER A 134 17.41 -36.06 3.30
CA SER A 134 16.34 -35.07 3.41
C SER A 134 15.01 -35.73 3.78
N VAL A 135 14.13 -35.00 4.48
CA VAL A 135 12.74 -35.42 4.71
C VAL A 135 11.95 -35.14 3.44
N SER A 136 11.31 -36.17 2.87
CA SER A 136 10.53 -36.10 1.65
C SER A 136 9.03 -35.90 1.89
N SER A 137 8.51 -36.36 3.03
CA SER A 137 7.12 -36.08 3.44
C SER A 137 6.92 -36.20 4.96
N LEU A 138 5.90 -35.49 5.46
CA LEU A 138 5.50 -35.47 6.86
C LEU A 138 3.97 -35.59 6.98
N ASP A 139 3.47 -36.59 7.71
CA ASP A 139 2.08 -36.67 8.15
C ASP A 139 1.97 -36.06 9.56
N CYS A 140 1.43 -34.86 9.65
CA CYS A 140 1.32 -34.10 10.91
C CYS A 140 0.32 -34.70 11.91
N GLU A 141 -0.71 -35.41 11.44
CA GLU A 141 -1.73 -36.02 12.33
C GLU A 141 -1.18 -37.29 12.96
N LYS A 142 -0.48 -38.09 12.16
CA LYS A 142 0.12 -39.33 12.63
C LYS A 142 1.49 -39.13 13.23
N ALA A 143 2.19 -38.00 13.00
CA ALA A 143 3.60 -37.81 13.33
C ALA A 143 4.52 -38.84 12.64
N THR A 144 4.34 -39.01 11.33
CA THR A 144 5.13 -39.93 10.49
C THR A 144 6.06 -39.15 9.57
N ILE A 145 7.37 -39.41 9.65
CA ILE A 145 8.42 -38.77 8.84
C ILE A 145 8.92 -39.77 7.79
N VAL A 146 9.00 -39.37 6.53
CA VAL A 146 9.58 -40.17 5.44
C VAL A 146 10.81 -39.46 4.88
N LEU A 147 11.92 -40.18 4.71
CA LEU A 147 13.16 -39.67 4.13
C LEU A 147 13.23 -39.91 2.62
N ASP A 148 14.12 -39.19 1.93
CA ASP A 148 14.40 -39.36 0.49
C ASP A 148 14.85 -40.77 0.09
N ASN A 149 15.47 -41.50 1.02
CA ASN A 149 15.89 -42.89 0.85
C ASN A 149 14.75 -43.91 1.08
N GLY A 150 13.53 -43.44 1.33
CA GLY A 150 12.33 -44.26 1.57
C GLY A 150 12.18 -44.77 3.01
N GLN A 151 13.11 -44.49 3.92
CA GLN A 151 12.95 -44.86 5.33
C GLN A 151 11.84 -44.05 5.99
N THR A 152 11.04 -44.71 6.83
CA THR A 152 9.90 -44.10 7.53
C THR A 152 10.07 -44.20 9.04
N PHE A 153 9.85 -43.11 9.75
CA PHE A 153 9.97 -42.99 11.20
C PHE A 153 8.66 -42.53 11.82
N GLN A 154 8.16 -43.30 12.79
CA GLN A 154 6.96 -42.98 13.55
C GLN A 154 7.33 -42.32 14.88
N LYS A 155 6.76 -41.15 15.16
CA LYS A 155 6.99 -40.37 16.38
C LYS A 155 5.68 -40.05 17.10
N ASP A 156 5.80 -39.46 18.28
CA ASP A 156 4.67 -38.93 19.07
C ASP A 156 4.53 -37.41 18.87
N LEU A 157 5.64 -36.71 18.60
CA LEU A 157 5.73 -35.28 18.35
C LEU A 157 6.76 -35.04 17.23
N VAL A 158 6.47 -34.11 16.31
CA VAL A 158 7.43 -33.64 15.30
C VAL A 158 7.66 -32.13 15.43
N VAL A 159 8.92 -31.71 15.49
CA VAL A 159 9.35 -30.32 15.45
C VAL A 159 9.97 -30.04 14.08
N VAL A 160 9.45 -29.06 13.36
CA VAL A 160 9.95 -28.64 12.04
C VAL A 160 10.81 -27.39 12.22
N ALA A 161 12.12 -27.53 12.00
CA ALA A 161 13.15 -26.49 12.22
C ALA A 161 14.19 -26.48 11.06
N ASP A 162 13.74 -26.70 9.84
CA ASP A 162 14.55 -26.91 8.63
C ASP A 162 14.91 -25.62 7.87
N GLY A 163 14.48 -24.47 8.39
CA GLY A 163 14.75 -23.14 7.86
C GLY A 163 13.88 -22.78 6.66
N VAL A 164 14.28 -21.75 5.90
CA VAL A 164 13.54 -21.30 4.71
C VAL A 164 13.93 -22.16 3.49
N ARG A 165 12.98 -22.93 2.91
CA ARG A 165 13.13 -23.66 1.63
C ARG A 165 11.80 -23.81 0.86
N ASP A 166 11.91 -24.01 -0.46
CA ASP A 166 10.84 -24.33 -1.41
C ASP A 166 9.73 -23.27 -1.60
N GLN A 167 10.06 -22.00 -1.38
CA GLN A 167 9.32 -20.85 -1.94
C GLN A 167 10.19 -20.19 -3.01
N ASP A 168 9.57 -19.66 -4.07
CA ASP A 168 10.26 -18.75 -5.01
C ASP A 168 10.98 -17.66 -4.18
N PRO A 169 12.27 -17.32 -4.45
CA PRO A 169 12.93 -16.26 -3.73
C PRO A 169 12.25 -14.92 -4.06
N GLY A 170 11.41 -14.43 -3.15
CA GLY A 170 10.67 -13.17 -3.29
C GLY A 170 10.98 -12.20 -2.15
N PHE A 171 11.43 -10.99 -2.51
CA PHE A 171 11.34 -9.79 -1.67
C PHE A 171 10.24 -8.92 -2.24
N TRP A 172 9.32 -8.47 -1.38
CA TRP A 172 8.61 -7.23 -1.61
C TRP A 172 8.97 -6.26 -0.48
N VAL A 173 9.39 -5.04 -0.85
CA VAL A 173 9.80 -3.99 0.08
C VAL A 173 9.27 -2.65 -0.44
N PRO A 174 8.57 -1.90 0.41
CA PRO A 174 8.73 -0.46 0.40
C PRO A 174 9.37 0.00 1.71
N PHE A 175 10.58 0.56 1.60
CA PHE A 175 11.07 1.54 2.57
C PHE A 175 12.22 2.35 1.95
N ASP A 176 11.99 3.65 1.77
CA ASP A 176 13.02 4.63 1.47
C ASP A 176 13.07 5.64 2.63
N LEU A 177 14.27 5.90 3.17
CA LEU A 177 14.48 7.13 3.95
C LEU A 177 15.65 7.95 3.37
N SER A 178 15.95 7.71 2.09
CA SER A 178 16.95 8.25 1.17
C SER A 178 18.20 7.39 0.85
N THR A 179 18.63 6.39 1.64
CA THR A 179 19.70 5.44 1.18
C THR A 179 19.76 4.05 1.85
N GLY A 180 19.23 3.84 3.06
CA GLY A 180 19.01 2.51 3.66
C GLY A 180 20.23 1.59 3.86
N THR A 181 21.45 2.12 3.79
CA THR A 181 22.72 1.37 3.84
C THR A 181 23.33 1.46 5.25
N PHE A 182 23.73 0.34 5.85
CA PHE A 182 24.43 0.35 7.15
C PHE A 182 25.46 -0.78 7.27
N LEU A 183 26.46 -0.54 8.12
CA LEU A 183 27.57 -1.44 8.43
C LEU A 183 27.52 -1.82 9.91
N VAL A 184 27.72 -3.11 10.22
CA VAL A 184 27.85 -3.59 11.59
C VAL A 184 29.15 -4.38 11.74
N THR A 185 29.93 -4.07 12.77
CA THR A 185 31.15 -4.82 13.09
C THR A 185 31.19 -5.24 14.55
N TYR A 186 31.63 -6.46 14.85
CA TYR A 186 31.81 -6.92 16.23
C TYR A 186 32.82 -8.07 16.33
N PRO A 187 33.54 -8.17 17.45
CA PRO A 187 34.51 -9.25 17.68
C PRO A 187 33.84 -10.59 17.99
N CYS A 188 34.47 -11.67 17.55
CA CYS A 188 34.11 -13.07 17.82
C CYS A 188 35.38 -13.89 18.06
N ARG A 189 35.24 -15.15 18.51
CA ARG A 189 36.36 -16.07 18.80
C ARG A 189 37.37 -15.48 19.77
N ASP A 190 36.92 -15.15 20.98
CA ASP A 190 37.75 -14.53 22.03
C ASP A 190 38.44 -13.23 21.59
N GLY A 191 37.79 -12.47 20.69
CA GLY A 191 38.32 -11.23 20.12
C GLY A 191 39.38 -11.41 19.02
N LYS A 192 39.62 -12.64 18.55
CA LYS A 192 40.61 -12.94 17.51
C LYS A 192 40.08 -12.80 16.09
N MET A 193 38.78 -12.60 15.93
CA MET A 193 38.11 -12.43 14.64
C MET A 193 37.17 -11.24 14.70
N LEU A 194 37.18 -10.39 13.68
CA LEU A 194 36.24 -9.28 13.54
C LEU A 194 35.20 -9.64 12.47
N ASN A 195 33.94 -9.71 12.86
CA ASN A 195 32.84 -9.82 11.91
C ASN A 195 32.54 -8.45 11.30
N VAL A 196 32.24 -8.43 10.00
CA VAL A 196 31.85 -7.23 9.26
C VAL A 196 30.65 -7.61 8.40
N ALA A 197 29.49 -7.00 8.67
CA ALA A 197 28.27 -7.18 7.91
C ALA A 197 27.86 -5.86 7.28
N PHE A 198 27.55 -5.88 5.98
CA PHE A 198 27.19 -4.70 5.20
C PHE A 198 25.86 -4.93 4.50
N ARG A 199 24.87 -4.08 4.80
CA ARG A 199 23.58 -4.10 4.13
C ARG A 199 23.59 -3.07 3.00
N HIS A 200 23.34 -3.52 1.78
CA HIS A 200 23.25 -2.67 0.59
C HIS A 200 22.00 -3.02 -0.24
N LYS A 201 21.62 -2.14 -1.18
CA LYS A 201 20.57 -2.46 -2.16
C LYS A 201 21.04 -3.58 -3.08
N THR A 202 20.16 -4.53 -3.39
CA THR A 202 20.44 -5.61 -4.34
C THR A 202 20.87 -5.01 -5.69
N LYS A 203 21.98 -5.48 -6.25
CA LYS A 203 22.39 -5.11 -7.62
C LYS A 203 21.39 -5.69 -8.62
N ALA A 204 21.07 -4.97 -9.69
CA ALA A 204 20.14 -5.43 -10.73
C ALA A 204 20.53 -6.82 -11.31
N GLU A 205 21.82 -7.06 -11.51
CA GLU A 205 22.34 -8.37 -11.99
C GLU A 205 22.10 -9.55 -11.04
N ASN A 206 21.81 -9.29 -9.76
CA ASN A 206 21.61 -10.31 -8.72
C ASN A 206 20.14 -10.41 -8.28
N GLU A 207 19.23 -9.67 -8.92
CA GLU A 207 17.80 -9.63 -8.60
C GLU A 207 17.16 -11.04 -8.64
N HIS A 208 17.54 -11.85 -9.64
CA HIS A 208 17.02 -13.21 -9.86
C HIS A 208 17.95 -14.35 -9.39
N ALA A 209 19.06 -14.07 -8.70
CA ALA A 209 19.98 -15.12 -8.25
C ALA A 209 19.30 -16.08 -7.25
N VAL A 210 19.31 -17.39 -7.55
CA VAL A 210 18.62 -18.45 -6.80
C VAL A 210 19.47 -18.99 -5.64
N ASP A 211 20.79 -18.89 -5.73
CA ASP A 211 21.72 -19.44 -4.74
C ASP A 211 21.98 -18.51 -3.55
N TRP A 212 22.14 -19.14 -2.37
CA TRP A 212 22.47 -18.48 -1.08
C TRP A 212 23.87 -17.82 -1.06
N ASN A 213 24.71 -18.14 -2.05
CA ASN A 213 26.13 -17.80 -2.08
C ASN A 213 26.51 -17.35 -3.50
N THR A 214 26.31 -16.07 -3.81
CA THR A 214 26.90 -15.45 -5.00
C THR A 214 28.28 -14.91 -4.64
N ASP A 215 29.31 -15.33 -5.37
CA ASP A 215 30.66 -14.78 -5.23
C ASP A 215 30.63 -13.28 -5.51
N THR A 216 30.91 -12.47 -4.49
CA THR A 216 31.25 -11.05 -4.67
C THR A 216 32.74 -10.88 -4.38
N ASN A 217 33.38 -9.92 -5.02
CA ASN A 217 34.76 -9.59 -4.74
C ASN A 217 34.85 -8.38 -3.79
N VAL A 218 36.02 -8.21 -3.17
CA VAL A 218 36.30 -7.10 -2.23
C VAL A 218 36.27 -5.73 -2.93
N GLN A 219 36.60 -5.69 -4.22
CA GLN A 219 36.63 -4.46 -5.03
C GLN A 219 35.23 -3.87 -5.22
N ASP A 220 34.22 -4.71 -5.43
CA ASP A 220 32.83 -4.32 -5.58
C ASP A 220 32.28 -3.70 -4.29
N ILE A 221 32.57 -4.31 -3.14
CA ILE A 221 32.18 -3.75 -1.83
C ILE A 221 32.91 -2.42 -1.59
N THR A 222 34.20 -2.36 -1.92
CA THR A 222 35.01 -1.13 -1.80
C THR A 222 34.42 0.02 -2.63
N ALA A 223 33.91 -0.27 -3.84
CA ALA A 223 33.22 0.71 -4.66
C ALA A 223 31.89 1.17 -4.04
N MET A 224 31.11 0.25 -3.46
CA MET A 224 29.85 0.60 -2.79
C MET A 224 30.04 1.50 -1.58
N VAL A 225 31.14 1.36 -0.85
CA VAL A 225 31.48 2.22 0.29
C VAL A 225 32.40 3.39 -0.07
N GLY A 226 32.51 3.73 -1.36
CA GLY A 226 33.42 4.79 -1.85
C GLY A 226 33.13 6.19 -1.28
N GLY A 227 31.91 6.43 -0.79
CA GLY A 227 31.53 7.66 -0.09
C GLY A 227 31.75 7.65 1.42
N PHE A 228 32.24 6.54 2.01
CA PHE A 228 32.47 6.40 3.45
C PHE A 228 33.91 6.79 3.79
N ASN A 229 34.20 6.93 5.08
CA ASN A 229 35.56 7.15 5.55
C ASN A 229 36.52 6.07 4.99
N PRO A 230 37.71 6.44 4.48
CA PRO A 230 38.65 5.48 3.89
C PRO A 230 39.05 4.31 4.80
N LEU A 231 38.93 4.46 6.13
CA LEU A 231 39.15 3.37 7.08
C LEU A 231 38.11 2.25 6.94
N VAL A 232 36.88 2.56 6.54
CA VAL A 232 35.82 1.58 6.31
C VAL A 232 36.13 0.71 5.09
N ALA A 233 36.54 1.34 3.98
CA ALA A 233 37.02 0.61 2.80
C ALA A 233 38.23 -0.31 3.12
N LYS A 234 39.15 0.17 3.97
CA LYS A 234 40.28 -0.62 4.43
C LYS A 234 39.87 -1.86 5.24
N LEU A 235 38.78 -1.81 6.02
CA LEU A 235 38.28 -2.98 6.75
C LEU A 235 37.90 -4.13 5.80
N PHE A 236 37.19 -3.84 4.71
CA PHE A 236 36.82 -4.85 3.72
C PHE A 236 38.03 -5.40 2.96
N SER A 237 39.07 -4.59 2.74
CA SER A 237 40.32 -5.05 2.12
C SER A 237 41.06 -6.14 2.92
N LEU A 238 40.75 -6.27 4.22
CA LEU A 238 41.34 -7.25 5.11
C LEU A 238 40.50 -8.53 5.23
N SER A 239 39.33 -8.58 4.60
CA SER A 239 38.44 -9.74 4.64
C SER A 239 39.07 -10.96 3.95
N THR A 240 39.11 -12.09 4.66
CA THR A 240 39.66 -13.36 4.14
C THR A 240 38.66 -14.14 3.28
N SER A 241 37.37 -13.81 3.37
CA SER A 241 36.27 -14.42 2.64
C SER A 241 35.09 -13.45 2.61
N VAL A 242 34.32 -13.45 1.52
CA VAL A 242 33.14 -12.57 1.37
C VAL A 242 31.99 -13.40 0.83
N SER A 243 30.82 -13.26 1.45
CA SER A 243 29.56 -13.88 1.01
C SER A 243 28.45 -12.83 1.02
N VAL A 244 27.51 -12.94 0.08
CA VAL A 244 26.32 -12.08 0.00
C VAL A 244 25.10 -12.91 0.34
N HIS A 245 24.30 -12.44 1.30
CA HIS A 245 23.08 -13.10 1.73
C HIS A 245 21.88 -12.17 1.49
N LYS A 246 20.85 -12.70 0.83
CA LYS A 246 19.60 -11.95 0.58
C LYS A 246 18.68 -12.02 1.82
N LEU A 247 17.99 -10.93 2.16
CA LEU A 247 17.24 -10.78 3.44
C LEU A 247 15.72 -10.85 3.27
N PHE A 248 15.08 -11.98 3.63
CA PHE A 248 13.66 -12.25 3.31
C PHE A 248 12.70 -11.74 4.38
N ARG A 249 11.48 -11.40 3.97
CA ARG A 249 10.35 -11.10 4.86
C ARG A 249 9.23 -12.10 4.58
N ARG A 250 8.55 -12.52 5.63
CA ARG A 250 7.32 -13.31 5.56
C ARG A 250 6.34 -12.78 6.57
N GLU A 251 5.07 -12.67 6.18
CA GLU A 251 4.01 -12.35 7.13
C GLU A 251 3.93 -13.43 8.23
N PRO A 252 3.55 -13.06 9.47
CA PRO A 252 3.44 -14.02 10.56
C PRO A 252 2.39 -15.11 10.26
N LEU A 253 2.67 -16.34 10.70
CA LEU A 253 1.74 -17.45 10.50
C LEU A 253 0.49 -17.31 11.39
N GLU A 254 -0.65 -17.75 10.87
CA GLU A 254 -1.90 -17.80 11.63
C GLU A 254 -1.83 -18.83 12.77
N THR A 255 -1.20 -19.98 12.51
CA THR A 255 -0.91 -21.04 13.48
C THR A 255 0.48 -21.61 13.27
N TYR A 256 1.14 -21.97 14.37
CA TYR A 256 2.46 -22.63 14.38
C TYR A 256 2.36 -24.15 14.61
N THR A 257 1.14 -24.67 14.80
CA THR A 257 0.90 -26.08 15.12
C THR A 257 -0.15 -26.70 14.21
N ARG A 258 0.01 -28.00 13.94
CA ARG A 258 -0.96 -28.83 13.21
C ARG A 258 -0.88 -30.27 13.70
N GLY A 259 -1.96 -30.80 14.24
CA GLY A 259 -2.01 -32.15 14.79
C GLY A 259 -0.93 -32.36 15.86
N LYS A 260 0.06 -33.20 15.56
CA LYS A 260 1.21 -33.53 16.42
C LYS A 260 2.51 -32.87 15.97
N ALA A 261 2.44 -31.87 15.10
CA ALA A 261 3.58 -31.13 14.59
C ALA A 261 3.57 -29.65 15.00
N VAL A 262 4.76 -29.09 15.23
CA VAL A 262 5.01 -27.66 15.47
C VAL A 262 6.14 -27.18 14.58
N ILE A 263 6.01 -25.98 14.02
CA ILE A 263 7.05 -25.32 13.23
C ILE A 263 7.71 -24.22 14.05
N ILE A 264 9.04 -24.12 14.03
CA ILE A 264 9.83 -23.16 14.83
C ILE A 264 10.98 -22.52 14.03
N GLY A 265 11.56 -21.45 14.58
CA GLY A 265 12.70 -20.74 14.01
C GLY A 265 12.41 -20.13 12.65
N ASP A 266 13.42 -20.02 11.79
CA ASP A 266 13.26 -19.41 10.45
C ASP A 266 12.23 -20.12 9.57
N ALA A 267 11.91 -21.40 9.84
CA ALA A 267 10.82 -22.10 9.16
C ALA A 267 9.44 -21.51 9.53
N ALA A 268 9.31 -20.94 10.73
CA ALA A 268 8.11 -20.36 11.33
C ALA A 268 8.05 -18.82 11.27
N HIS A 269 9.18 -18.13 11.40
CA HIS A 269 9.23 -16.67 11.47
C HIS A 269 10.61 -16.15 11.01
N PRO A 270 10.87 -16.08 9.70
CA PRO A 270 12.08 -15.40 9.23
C PRO A 270 12.05 -13.92 9.63
N ILE A 271 13.12 -13.45 10.26
CA ILE A 271 13.22 -12.13 10.92
C ILE A 271 14.43 -11.34 10.39
N GLN A 272 14.29 -10.03 10.24
CA GLN A 272 15.40 -9.15 9.86
C GLN A 272 16.47 -9.10 10.98
N PRO A 273 17.77 -9.05 10.65
CA PRO A 273 18.86 -9.15 11.65
C PRO A 273 19.08 -7.86 12.48
N THR A 274 18.06 -7.01 12.61
CA THR A 274 18.16 -5.66 13.19
C THR A 274 18.29 -5.65 14.71
N HIS A 275 17.57 -6.54 15.42
CA HIS A 275 17.56 -6.61 16.89
C HIS A 275 18.20 -7.89 17.46
N ALA A 276 18.89 -8.67 16.61
CA ALA A 276 19.49 -9.96 16.96
C ALA A 276 18.50 -10.98 17.57
N GLN A 277 17.21 -10.92 17.19
CA GLN A 277 16.17 -11.77 17.80
C GLN A 277 15.88 -13.08 17.05
N GLY A 278 16.28 -13.26 15.78
CA GLY A 278 15.90 -14.46 15.01
C GLY A 278 16.29 -15.78 15.69
N ALA A 279 17.57 -15.99 15.97
CA ALA A 279 18.02 -17.20 16.69
C ALA A 279 17.57 -17.23 18.15
N VAL A 280 17.39 -16.07 18.78
CA VAL A 280 16.95 -15.97 20.18
C VAL A 280 15.50 -16.43 20.32
N LEU A 281 14.63 -16.05 19.39
CA LEU A 281 13.24 -16.48 19.36
C LEU A 281 13.15 -18.00 19.17
N ALA A 282 13.96 -18.59 18.29
CA ALA A 282 14.06 -20.05 18.16
C ALA A 282 14.49 -20.76 19.45
N ILE A 283 15.33 -20.11 20.26
CA ILE A 283 15.74 -20.60 21.58
C ILE A 283 14.60 -20.45 22.60
N GLU A 284 13.85 -19.34 22.57
CA GLU A 284 12.64 -19.14 23.38
C GLU A 284 11.60 -20.23 23.08
N GLU A 285 11.32 -20.50 21.81
CA GLU A 285 10.41 -21.56 21.37
C GLU A 285 10.82 -22.93 21.93
N ALA A 286 12.12 -23.24 21.94
CA ALA A 286 12.64 -24.47 22.54
C ALA A 286 12.33 -24.55 24.05
N ALA A 287 12.48 -23.46 24.80
CA ALA A 287 12.12 -23.42 26.22
C ALA A 287 10.62 -23.61 26.45
N ALA A 288 9.77 -23.01 25.62
CA ALA A 288 8.33 -23.23 25.69
C ALA A 288 7.96 -24.70 25.44
N LEU A 289 8.65 -25.37 24.49
CA LEU A 289 8.49 -26.81 24.27
C LEU A 289 8.94 -27.65 25.48
N GLU A 290 10.05 -27.30 26.15
CA GLU A 290 10.44 -27.98 27.41
C GLU A 290 9.32 -27.86 28.45
N ALA A 291 8.80 -26.65 28.66
CA ALA A 291 7.76 -26.38 29.64
C ALA A 291 6.45 -27.10 29.31
N LEU A 292 6.00 -27.03 28.05
CA LEU A 292 4.79 -27.70 27.57
C LEU A 292 4.87 -29.21 27.69
N PHE A 293 6.03 -29.84 27.45
CA PHE A 293 6.14 -31.30 27.46
C PHE A 293 6.72 -31.90 28.75
N LYS A 294 7.03 -31.06 29.75
CA LYS A 294 7.43 -31.51 31.08
C LYS A 294 6.33 -32.36 31.73
N ASN A 295 6.72 -33.47 32.37
CA ASN A 295 5.81 -34.38 33.08
C ASN A 295 4.65 -34.94 32.23
N MET A 296 4.85 -35.08 30.91
CA MET A 296 3.84 -35.62 30.00
C MET A 296 3.48 -37.07 30.37
N GLN A 297 2.18 -37.34 30.56
CA GLN A 297 1.69 -38.64 31.02
C GLN A 297 1.34 -39.60 29.88
N SER A 298 0.90 -39.07 28.73
CA SER A 298 0.58 -39.91 27.57
C SER A 298 0.72 -39.15 26.22
N PRO A 299 1.12 -39.83 25.13
CA PRO A 299 1.25 -39.25 23.78
C PRO A 299 -0.05 -38.70 23.18
N GLU A 300 -1.22 -39.18 23.63
CA GLU A 300 -2.52 -38.74 23.13
C GLU A 300 -2.79 -37.26 23.45
N LYS A 301 -2.13 -36.72 24.48
CA LYS A 301 -2.24 -35.31 24.88
C LYS A 301 -1.33 -34.37 24.11
N VAL A 302 -0.52 -34.86 23.16
CA VAL A 302 0.44 -34.02 22.42
C VAL A 302 -0.27 -32.89 21.68
N ALA A 303 -1.36 -33.20 20.96
CA ALA A 303 -2.12 -32.18 20.23
C ALA A 303 -2.76 -31.15 21.18
N GLU A 304 -3.31 -31.60 22.32
CA GLU A 304 -3.86 -30.71 23.35
C GLU A 304 -2.80 -29.75 23.90
N ARG A 305 -1.59 -30.24 24.18
CA ARG A 305 -0.50 -29.40 24.69
C ARG A 305 0.09 -28.47 23.63
N LEU A 306 0.13 -28.90 22.36
CA LEU A 306 0.54 -28.03 21.25
C LEU A 306 -0.46 -26.92 20.96
N ALA A 307 -1.76 -27.12 21.22
CA ALA A 307 -2.75 -26.05 21.04
C ALA A 307 -2.39 -24.80 21.89
N LEU A 308 -1.85 -25.01 23.09
CA LEU A 308 -1.41 -23.93 23.99
C LEU A 308 -0.18 -23.16 23.48
N TYR A 309 0.56 -23.71 22.51
CA TYR A 309 1.78 -23.07 21.99
C TYR A 309 1.49 -21.72 21.33
N ASN A 310 0.39 -21.63 20.57
CA ASN A 310 -0.02 -20.38 19.93
C ASN A 310 -0.37 -19.33 20.99
N ASP A 311 -1.06 -19.71 22.07
CA ASP A 311 -1.46 -18.79 23.13
C ASP A 311 -0.24 -18.16 23.84
N ILE A 312 0.84 -18.94 24.00
CA ILE A 312 2.04 -18.49 24.71
C ILE A 312 2.91 -17.58 23.82
N LEU A 313 3.10 -17.94 22.54
CA LEU A 313 4.17 -17.36 21.72
C LEU A 313 3.70 -16.57 20.50
N LYS A 314 2.43 -16.69 20.06
CA LYS A 314 1.97 -16.04 18.82
C LYS A 314 2.16 -14.53 18.87
N ARG A 315 1.67 -13.86 19.92
CA ARG A 315 1.83 -12.40 20.11
C ARG A 315 3.31 -12.01 20.14
N ARG A 316 4.14 -12.81 20.83
CA ARG A 316 5.59 -12.59 20.99
C ARG A 316 6.33 -12.68 19.66
N ILE A 317 6.02 -13.68 18.86
CA ILE A 317 6.61 -13.89 17.54
C ILE A 317 6.18 -12.77 16.60
N HIS A 318 4.88 -12.47 16.54
CA HIS A 318 4.31 -11.48 15.62
C HIS A 318 4.88 -10.09 15.86
N VAL A 319 4.89 -9.62 17.11
CA VAL A 319 5.47 -8.31 17.46
C VAL A 319 6.97 -8.27 17.21
N THR A 320 7.69 -9.37 17.47
CA THR A 320 9.14 -9.44 17.17
C THR A 320 9.43 -9.35 15.68
N GLN A 321 8.63 -10.00 14.83
CA GLN A 321 8.74 -9.88 13.37
C GLN A 321 8.50 -8.44 12.91
N LEU A 322 7.44 -7.80 13.41
CA LEU A 322 7.12 -6.40 13.08
C LEU A 322 8.22 -5.43 13.54
N LEU A 323 8.69 -5.56 14.78
CA LEU A 323 9.75 -4.69 15.31
C LEU A 323 11.10 -4.91 14.63
N SER A 324 11.32 -6.07 14.00
CA SER A 324 12.52 -6.30 13.22
C SER A 324 12.61 -5.37 11.99
N ASP A 325 11.49 -4.80 11.55
CA ASP A 325 11.42 -3.84 10.45
C ASP A 325 11.66 -2.38 10.87
N ALA A 326 11.69 -2.08 12.17
CA ALA A 326 11.89 -0.73 12.67
C ALA A 326 13.37 -0.32 12.58
N GLN A 327 13.78 0.48 11.57
CA GLN A 327 15.06 1.22 11.58
C GLN A 327 14.94 2.58 10.87
N PRO A 328 15.44 3.69 11.46
CA PRO A 328 16.21 3.77 12.71
C PRO A 328 15.38 3.90 14.01
N GLY A 329 14.05 3.80 13.95
CA GLY A 329 13.17 3.82 15.13
C GLY A 329 11.80 3.21 14.86
N VAL A 330 10.95 3.13 15.88
CA VAL A 330 9.59 2.59 15.76
C VAL A 330 8.64 3.72 15.34
N SER A 331 8.11 3.65 14.12
CA SER A 331 7.14 4.65 13.64
C SER A 331 5.83 4.55 14.43
N SER A 332 5.01 5.60 14.41
CA SER A 332 3.67 5.57 15.03
C SER A 332 2.81 4.43 14.49
N VAL A 333 2.88 4.17 13.19
CA VAL A 333 2.17 3.07 12.51
C VAL A 333 2.65 1.70 12.99
N LEU A 334 3.97 1.49 13.09
CA LEU A 334 4.53 0.23 13.57
C LEU A 334 4.25 0.01 15.06
N ARG A 335 4.23 1.09 15.86
CA ARG A 335 3.84 1.04 17.28
C ARG A 335 2.39 0.61 17.41
N GLN A 336 1.47 1.28 16.71
CA GLN A 336 0.04 0.96 16.77
C GLN A 336 -0.18 -0.52 16.40
N ARG A 337 0.42 -0.99 15.31
CA ARG A 337 0.32 -2.42 14.92
C ARG A 337 0.88 -3.38 15.97
N ALA A 338 1.92 -2.99 16.70
CA ALA A 338 2.45 -3.80 17.80
C ALA A 338 1.51 -3.78 19.02
N GLU A 339 0.91 -2.63 19.32
CA GLU A 339 -0.09 -2.47 20.39
C GLU A 339 -1.38 -3.22 20.08
N ASP A 340 -1.84 -3.24 18.83
CA ASP A 340 -3.01 -4.02 18.39
C ASP A 340 -2.83 -5.54 18.65
N ILE A 341 -1.57 -6.02 18.66
CA ILE A 341 -1.25 -7.44 18.88
C ILE A 341 -0.95 -7.74 20.35
N TRP A 342 -0.26 -6.83 21.04
CA TRP A 342 0.28 -7.05 22.39
C TRP A 342 -0.57 -6.44 23.52
N GLY A 343 -1.28 -5.35 23.23
CA GLY A 343 -1.96 -4.46 24.18
C GLY A 343 -1.40 -3.03 24.14
N GLU A 344 -2.24 -2.05 24.48
CA GLU A 344 -1.86 -0.62 24.51
C GLU A 344 -0.69 -0.34 25.46
N GLY A 345 0.17 0.61 25.11
CA GLY A 345 1.22 1.12 25.99
C GLY A 345 2.46 0.24 26.10
N ILE A 346 2.68 -0.67 25.15
CA ILE A 346 3.83 -1.59 25.10
C ILE A 346 5.20 -0.88 25.20
N PHE A 347 5.34 0.32 24.62
CA PHE A 347 6.50 1.20 24.81
C PHE A 347 6.16 2.68 24.49
N PRO A 348 6.83 3.65 25.11
CA PRO A 348 6.47 5.06 25.02
C PRO A 348 6.62 5.64 23.59
N PRO A 349 5.91 6.75 23.27
CA PRO A 349 5.87 7.34 21.93
C PRO A 349 7.23 7.73 21.32
N ASP A 350 8.23 7.96 22.15
CA ASP A 350 9.59 8.37 21.80
C ASP A 350 10.61 7.22 21.87
N ALA A 351 10.16 5.98 22.11
CA ALA A 351 11.05 4.82 22.18
C ALA A 351 11.82 4.61 20.87
N MET A 352 13.15 4.65 20.96
CA MET A 352 14.06 4.35 19.84
C MET A 352 14.61 2.92 19.97
N ASN A 353 15.14 2.38 18.87
CA ASN A 353 15.77 1.06 18.86
C ASN A 353 16.85 0.96 19.93
N PHE A 354 16.93 -0.20 20.58
CA PHE A 354 17.87 -0.47 21.67
C PHE A 354 17.78 0.48 22.87
N THR A 355 16.77 1.33 23.00
CA THR A 355 16.52 2.06 24.27
C THR A 355 15.95 1.13 25.33
N LYS A 356 15.98 1.53 26.60
CA LYS A 356 15.51 0.70 27.72
C LYS A 356 14.10 0.12 27.50
N PRO A 357 13.07 0.87 27.05
CA PRO A 357 11.74 0.30 26.84
C PRO A 357 11.72 -0.87 25.82
N ILE A 358 12.43 -0.71 24.70
CA ILE A 358 12.55 -1.77 23.68
C ILE A 358 13.40 -2.94 24.22
N ARG A 359 14.44 -2.67 25.02
CA ARG A 359 15.21 -3.72 25.70
C ARG A 359 14.39 -4.46 26.72
N ASP A 360 13.51 -3.80 27.47
CA ASP A 360 12.67 -4.47 28.45
C ASP A 360 11.74 -5.46 27.74
N PHE A 361 11.12 -5.06 26.63
CA PHE A 361 10.31 -5.96 25.80
C PHE A 361 11.09 -7.21 25.33
N PHE A 362 12.30 -7.04 24.79
CA PHE A 362 13.07 -8.18 24.29
C PHE A 362 13.78 -8.96 25.41
N TYR A 363 14.55 -8.27 26.25
CA TYR A 363 15.52 -8.87 27.16
C TYR A 363 14.90 -9.29 28.49
N ALA A 364 13.78 -8.69 28.93
CA ALA A 364 13.13 -9.10 30.17
C ALA A 364 12.13 -10.25 29.98
N TYR A 365 11.79 -10.61 28.73
CA TYR A 365 10.82 -11.67 28.44
C TYR A 365 11.21 -13.02 29.06
N ASP A 366 10.28 -13.65 29.78
CA ASP A 366 10.44 -14.97 30.40
C ASP A 366 9.27 -15.87 30.00
N ASN A 367 9.59 -17.02 29.39
CA ASN A 367 8.59 -17.98 28.93
C ASN A 367 7.87 -18.69 30.07
N ASN A 368 8.49 -18.85 31.24
CA ASN A 368 7.91 -19.66 32.30
C ASN A 368 6.66 -19.01 32.89
N SER A 369 6.64 -17.68 33.05
CA SER A 369 5.48 -16.94 33.53
C SER A 369 4.28 -17.05 32.57
N SER A 370 4.50 -16.92 31.27
CA SER A 370 3.44 -17.02 30.25
C SER A 370 2.83 -18.43 30.15
N VAL A 371 3.62 -19.47 30.41
CA VAL A 371 3.14 -20.86 30.46
C VAL A 371 2.28 -21.10 31.70
N GLU A 372 2.70 -20.60 32.87
CA GLU A 372 1.96 -20.76 34.13
C GLU A 372 0.60 -20.03 34.09
N GLU A 373 0.56 -18.82 33.54
CA GLU A 373 -0.67 -18.08 33.28
C GLU A 373 -1.60 -18.88 32.36
N SER A 374 -1.14 -19.32 31.19
CA SER A 374 -1.95 -20.07 30.22
C SER A 374 -2.52 -21.40 30.78
N GLN A 375 -1.73 -22.11 31.59
CA GLN A 375 -2.18 -23.35 32.25
C GLN A 375 -3.25 -23.08 33.32
N SER A 376 -3.16 -21.95 34.04
CA SER A 376 -4.13 -21.57 35.07
C SER A 376 -5.50 -21.19 34.50
N THR A 377 -5.54 -20.44 33.40
CA THR A 377 -6.78 -20.01 32.71
C THR A 377 -7.55 -21.20 32.10
N SER A 378 -6.83 -22.20 31.56
CA SER A 378 -7.42 -23.42 31.01
C SER A 378 -8.14 -24.30 32.06
N THR A 379 -7.70 -24.22 33.32
CA THR A 379 -8.26 -25.01 34.43
C THR A 379 -9.55 -24.39 34.98
N GLN A 380 -9.72 -23.06 34.89
CA GLN A 380 -10.95 -22.37 35.29
C GLN A 380 -12.08 -22.52 34.25
N LYS A 381 -11.77 -22.48 32.95
CA LYS A 381 -12.77 -22.65 31.86
C LYS A 381 -13.49 -24.01 31.87
N ARG A 382 -12.89 -25.09 32.40
CA ARG A 382 -13.51 -26.44 32.45
C ARG A 382 -14.50 -26.67 33.59
N SER A 383 -14.67 -25.73 34.54
CA SER A 383 -15.59 -25.91 35.69
C SER A 383 -16.97 -25.24 35.53
N ALA A 384 -17.18 -24.45 34.47
CA ALA A 384 -18.40 -23.66 34.27
C ALA A 384 -19.49 -24.35 33.43
N ASP A 385 -19.19 -25.45 32.74
CA ASP A 385 -20.06 -26.04 31.70
C ASP A 385 -21.08 -27.10 32.15
N THR A 386 -21.45 -27.12 33.43
CA THR A 386 -22.61 -27.94 33.86
C THR A 386 -23.55 -27.16 34.77
N LYS A 387 -24.46 -26.37 34.15
CA LYS A 387 -25.85 -26.19 34.62
C LYS A 387 -26.70 -25.39 33.63
N GLY A 388 -27.58 -26.13 32.93
CA GLY A 388 -28.92 -25.75 32.49
C GLY A 388 -29.11 -24.46 31.68
N HIS A 389 -29.29 -24.59 30.37
CA HIS A 389 -30.03 -23.60 29.59
C HIS A 389 -30.94 -24.28 28.55
N ASP A 390 -32.16 -23.76 28.44
CA ASP A 390 -33.24 -24.17 27.54
C ASP A 390 -32.87 -23.80 26.09
N PRO A 391 -32.90 -24.71 25.09
CA PRO A 391 -32.37 -24.45 23.75
C PRO A 391 -33.27 -23.57 22.85
N GLY A 392 -34.43 -23.13 23.33
CA GLY A 392 -35.52 -22.65 22.45
C GLY A 392 -35.56 -21.15 22.12
N LYS A 393 -34.78 -20.27 22.78
CA LYS A 393 -34.85 -18.81 22.56
C LYS A 393 -33.51 -18.13 22.86
N GLY A 394 -32.54 -18.25 21.96
CA GLY A 394 -31.30 -17.48 22.04
C GLY A 394 -31.43 -16.21 21.20
N ASP A 395 -31.35 -15.04 21.81
CA ASP A 395 -31.21 -13.77 21.10
C ASP A 395 -29.78 -13.65 20.58
N ILE A 396 -29.62 -13.57 19.26
CA ILE A 396 -28.33 -13.59 18.55
C ILE A 396 -27.41 -12.45 19.00
N VAL A 397 -27.96 -11.26 19.28
CA VAL A 397 -27.18 -10.09 19.71
C VAL A 397 -26.72 -10.28 21.15
N LEU A 398 -27.55 -10.87 22.01
CA LEU A 398 -27.16 -11.21 23.38
C LEU A 398 -26.16 -12.36 23.46
N ASP A 399 -26.20 -13.33 22.55
CA ASP A 399 -25.19 -14.38 22.46
C ASP A 399 -23.83 -13.80 22.00
N CYS A 400 -23.83 -12.81 21.08
CA CYS A 400 -22.64 -12.02 20.72
C CYS A 400 -22.08 -11.25 21.93
N LEU A 401 -22.92 -10.51 22.64
CA LEU A 401 -22.53 -9.64 23.75
C LEU A 401 -22.04 -10.40 24.99
N ARG A 402 -22.60 -11.59 25.27
CA ARG A 402 -22.26 -12.40 26.45
C ARG A 402 -20.96 -13.20 26.29
N GLY A 403 -20.11 -12.88 25.32
CA GLY A 403 -18.85 -13.58 25.09
C GLY A 403 -19.02 -15.05 24.65
N ARG A 404 -20.19 -15.44 24.15
CA ARG A 404 -20.46 -16.83 23.75
C ARG A 404 -20.05 -17.12 22.30
N LEU A 405 -19.61 -16.12 21.55
CA LEU A 405 -19.17 -16.22 20.16
C LEU A 405 -17.71 -15.77 20.03
N PRO A 406 -16.76 -16.71 19.87
CA PRO A 406 -15.33 -16.41 19.76
C PRO A 406 -15.06 -15.47 18.58
N GLY A 407 -14.30 -14.38 18.78
CA GLY A 407 -13.89 -13.43 17.74
C GLY A 407 -14.78 -12.19 17.54
N ILE A 408 -16.02 -12.18 18.04
CA ILE A 408 -16.88 -10.98 18.05
C ILE A 408 -16.71 -10.21 19.37
N SER A 409 -16.84 -10.87 20.53
CA SER A 409 -16.80 -10.15 21.82
C SER A 409 -15.46 -9.43 22.04
N GLU A 410 -14.34 -10.08 21.69
CA GLU A 410 -12.97 -9.54 21.76
C GLU A 410 -12.75 -8.36 20.80
N ALA A 411 -13.55 -8.23 19.72
CA ALA A 411 -13.45 -7.16 18.74
C ALA A 411 -14.37 -5.96 19.01
N PHE A 412 -15.33 -6.13 19.94
CA PHE A 412 -16.34 -5.12 20.28
C PHE A 412 -16.16 -4.52 21.67
N PHE A 413 -15.53 -5.22 22.61
CA PHE A 413 -15.28 -4.73 23.97
C PHE A 413 -13.87 -5.12 24.40
N ASP A 414 -13.07 -4.12 24.81
CA ASP A 414 -11.74 -4.36 25.39
C ASP A 414 -11.85 -5.31 26.58
N ASP A 415 -11.02 -6.34 26.56
CA ASP A 415 -11.10 -7.61 27.30
C ASP A 415 -10.94 -7.48 28.85
N GLU A 416 -11.09 -6.28 29.43
CA GLU A 416 -10.77 -6.02 30.84
C GLU A 416 -11.93 -6.20 31.83
N ASN A 417 -13.20 -6.33 31.41
CA ASN A 417 -14.33 -6.45 32.35
C ASN A 417 -15.33 -7.55 31.97
N GLU A 418 -15.03 -8.80 32.33
CA GLU A 418 -15.97 -9.93 32.36
C GLU A 418 -17.03 -9.79 33.48
N GLU A 419 -17.54 -8.58 33.78
CA GLU A 419 -18.77 -8.45 34.55
C GLU A 419 -19.96 -8.77 33.63
N LYS A 420 -20.82 -9.70 34.05
CA LYS A 420 -22.02 -10.11 33.33
C LYS A 420 -22.88 -8.88 32.96
N LEU A 421 -22.81 -8.47 31.70
CA LEU A 421 -23.68 -7.46 31.09
C LEU A 421 -25.14 -7.73 31.46
N LYS A 422 -25.78 -6.78 32.17
CA LYS A 422 -27.19 -6.89 32.52
C LYS A 422 -28.04 -6.40 31.34
N LEU A 423 -29.07 -7.17 30.99
CA LEU A 423 -30.08 -6.84 29.96
C LEU A 423 -30.69 -5.42 30.14
N GLU A 424 -30.71 -4.93 31.38
CA GLU A 424 -31.28 -3.65 31.79
C GLU A 424 -30.40 -2.44 31.42
N GLU A 425 -29.12 -2.66 31.13
CA GLU A 425 -28.10 -1.64 30.81
C GLU A 425 -27.84 -1.50 29.31
N LEU A 426 -28.47 -2.37 28.50
CA LEU A 426 -28.39 -2.37 27.04
C LEU A 426 -29.35 -1.31 26.49
N VAL A 427 -28.80 -0.32 25.79
CA VAL A 427 -29.60 0.61 24.98
C VAL A 427 -29.34 0.29 23.51
N MET A 428 -30.38 -0.21 22.84
CA MET A 428 -30.40 -0.40 21.39
C MET A 428 -31.11 0.78 20.76
N SER A 429 -30.52 1.34 19.72
CA SER A 429 -31.17 2.37 18.92
C SER A 429 -30.83 2.16 17.46
N GLU A 430 -31.83 2.39 16.61
CA GLU A 430 -31.62 2.53 15.17
C GLU A 430 -30.78 3.80 14.91
N TRP A 431 -29.63 3.64 14.26
CA TRP A 431 -28.82 4.77 13.81
C TRP A 431 -28.52 4.59 12.32
N GLY A 432 -29.30 5.29 11.49
CA GLY A 432 -29.35 5.01 10.07
C GLY A 432 -29.90 3.61 9.82
N GLU A 433 -29.21 2.81 9.01
CA GLU A 433 -29.57 1.43 8.68
C GLU A 433 -28.72 0.39 9.46
N CYS A 434 -28.01 0.81 10.51
CA CYS A 434 -27.19 -0.05 11.37
C CYS A 434 -27.79 -0.14 12.78
N LEU A 435 -27.49 -1.22 13.50
CA LEU A 435 -27.86 -1.32 14.91
C LEU A 435 -26.74 -0.74 15.77
N HIS A 436 -27.05 0.31 16.53
CA HIS A 436 -26.15 0.88 17.52
C HIS A 436 -26.47 0.27 18.89
N ILE A 437 -25.43 -0.28 19.53
CA ILE A 437 -25.51 -0.94 20.82
C ILE A 437 -24.63 -0.16 21.79
N LYS A 438 -25.27 0.38 22.84
CA LYS A 438 -24.56 1.01 23.95
C LYS A 438 -24.71 0.16 25.20
N VAL A 439 -23.58 -0.12 25.85
CA VAL A 439 -23.58 -0.70 27.19
C VAL A 439 -22.67 0.10 28.11
N SER A 440 -23.26 0.72 29.13
CA SER A 440 -22.53 1.62 30.04
C SER A 440 -21.78 2.72 29.25
N ASP A 441 -20.46 2.83 29.38
CA ASP A 441 -19.58 3.78 28.68
C ASP A 441 -19.02 3.26 27.34
N GLN A 442 -19.32 2.02 26.95
CA GLN A 442 -18.85 1.41 25.69
C GLN A 442 -19.94 1.42 24.61
N GLU A 443 -19.55 1.76 23.38
CA GLU A 443 -20.44 1.89 22.22
C GLU A 443 -19.93 1.02 21.06
N ALA A 444 -20.83 0.27 20.42
CA ALA A 444 -20.54 -0.57 19.27
C ALA A 444 -21.62 -0.40 18.20
N THR A 445 -21.23 -0.46 16.92
CA THR A 445 -22.17 -0.44 15.79
C THR A 445 -22.01 -1.73 14.99
N ILE A 446 -23.13 -2.35 14.58
CA ILE A 446 -23.14 -3.61 13.81
C ILE A 446 -24.04 -3.53 12.58
N ASP A 447 -23.60 -4.19 11.51
CA ASP A 447 -24.42 -4.45 10.32
C ASP A 447 -25.20 -5.76 10.53
N ILE A 448 -26.48 -5.78 10.16
CA ILE A 448 -27.34 -6.97 10.20
C ILE A 448 -27.93 -7.21 8.81
N PHE A 449 -27.82 -8.44 8.31
CA PHE A 449 -28.36 -8.88 7.03
C PHE A 449 -29.24 -10.12 7.19
N MET A 450 -30.16 -10.34 6.27
CA MET A 450 -30.98 -11.55 6.21
C MET A 450 -31.05 -12.10 4.79
N ASP A 451 -31.24 -13.41 4.66
CA ASP A 451 -31.42 -14.12 3.38
C ASP A 451 -32.90 -14.27 2.96
N THR A 452 -33.78 -13.43 3.51
CA THR A 452 -35.23 -13.45 3.24
C THR A 452 -35.76 -12.08 2.86
N ASN A 453 -36.86 -12.06 2.12
CA ASN A 453 -37.62 -10.85 1.75
C ASN A 453 -38.60 -10.43 2.86
N ALA A 454 -38.28 -10.70 4.12
CA ALA A 454 -39.10 -10.23 5.23
C ALA A 454 -39.11 -8.69 5.24
N ASP A 455 -40.26 -8.08 5.52
CA ASP A 455 -40.37 -6.62 5.56
C ASP A 455 -39.72 -6.04 6.83
N GLU A 456 -39.79 -6.76 7.96
CA GLU A 456 -39.27 -6.36 9.27
C GLU A 456 -38.82 -7.59 10.08
N PHE A 457 -37.90 -7.40 11.01
CA PHE A 457 -37.57 -8.37 12.07
C PHE A 457 -37.38 -7.68 13.42
N GLU A 458 -37.67 -8.39 14.52
CA GLU A 458 -37.57 -7.86 15.89
C GLU A 458 -36.33 -8.41 16.60
N VAL A 459 -35.51 -7.54 17.17
CA VAL A 459 -34.39 -7.89 18.06
C VAL A 459 -34.59 -7.18 19.38
N ALA A 460 -34.70 -7.95 20.47
CA ALA A 460 -34.89 -7.43 21.84
C ALA A 460 -35.98 -6.35 22.01
N GLY A 461 -37.04 -6.36 21.19
CA GLY A 461 -38.14 -5.39 21.24
C GLY A 461 -38.06 -4.24 20.23
N GLU A 462 -36.93 -4.08 19.53
CA GLU A 462 -36.76 -3.09 18.46
C GLU A 462 -37.05 -3.71 17.09
N ARG A 463 -37.79 -2.99 16.25
CA ARG A 463 -38.14 -3.43 14.89
C ARG A 463 -37.15 -2.84 13.88
N LEU A 464 -36.56 -3.70 13.06
CA LEU A 464 -35.55 -3.34 12.07
C LEU A 464 -35.96 -3.82 10.69
N SER A 465 -35.58 -3.05 9.66
CA SER A 465 -35.68 -3.49 8.26
C SER A 465 -34.47 -4.36 7.91
N PRO A 466 -34.65 -5.58 7.38
CA PRO A 466 -33.53 -6.44 7.03
C PRO A 466 -32.81 -5.94 5.76
N ARG A 467 -31.48 -5.90 5.82
CA ARG A 467 -30.66 -5.67 4.62
C ARG A 467 -30.50 -6.99 3.85
N PRO A 468 -30.51 -6.96 2.51
CA PRO A 468 -30.31 -8.18 1.75
C PRO A 468 -28.87 -8.65 1.89
N ARG A 469 -28.70 -9.97 1.92
CA ARG A 469 -27.41 -10.65 2.11
C ARG A 469 -26.28 -10.04 1.28
N VAL A 470 -25.17 -9.76 1.95
CA VAL A 470 -23.90 -9.36 1.34
C VAL A 470 -23.03 -10.61 1.15
N GLY A 471 -22.35 -10.71 0.02
CA GLY A 471 -21.41 -11.78 -0.24
C GLY A 471 -20.27 -11.82 0.76
N ARG A 472 -19.86 -13.02 1.19
CA ARG A 472 -18.65 -13.20 2.00
C ARG A 472 -17.37 -12.84 1.22
N TYR A 473 -17.44 -12.99 -0.10
CA TYR A 473 -16.42 -12.62 -1.08
C TYR A 473 -17.08 -11.85 -2.22
N THR A 474 -16.32 -11.00 -2.88
CA THR A 474 -16.81 -10.22 -4.03
C THR A 474 -17.02 -11.04 -5.31
N ASN A 475 -16.64 -12.32 -5.33
CA ASN A 475 -16.99 -13.27 -6.40
C ASN A 475 -18.14 -14.21 -6.05
N SER A 476 -18.89 -13.90 -4.98
CA SER A 476 -20.02 -14.72 -4.57
C SER A 476 -21.22 -14.54 -5.51
N ARG A 477 -22.14 -15.50 -5.45
CA ARG A 477 -23.38 -15.44 -6.24
C ARG A 477 -24.22 -14.24 -5.83
N GLU A 478 -24.32 -14.00 -4.52
CA GLU A 478 -25.07 -12.90 -3.91
C GLU A 478 -24.57 -11.55 -4.44
N THR A 479 -23.25 -11.39 -4.53
CA THR A 479 -22.60 -10.20 -5.09
C THR A 479 -22.95 -10.00 -6.58
N PHE A 480 -22.92 -11.06 -7.40
CA PHE A 480 -23.26 -10.95 -8.83
C PHE A 480 -24.76 -10.71 -9.07
N ASP A 481 -25.63 -11.32 -8.25
CA ASP A 481 -27.07 -11.09 -8.28
C ASP A 481 -27.37 -9.61 -7.94
N ARG A 482 -26.70 -9.06 -6.92
CA ARG A 482 -26.80 -7.64 -6.58
C ARG A 482 -26.33 -6.71 -7.70
N ALA A 483 -25.20 -7.03 -8.33
CA ALA A 483 -24.70 -6.24 -9.47
C ALA A 483 -25.69 -6.24 -10.64
N ARG A 484 -26.38 -7.36 -10.89
CA ARG A 484 -27.42 -7.49 -11.92
C ARG A 484 -28.66 -6.66 -11.58
N GLU A 485 -29.09 -6.65 -10.33
CA GLU A 485 -30.20 -5.82 -9.83
C GLU A 485 -29.91 -4.33 -10.04
N TRP A 486 -28.77 -3.83 -9.56
CA TRP A 486 -28.39 -2.43 -9.74
C TRP A 486 -28.27 -2.00 -11.20
N LEU A 487 -27.77 -2.90 -12.06
CA LEU A 487 -27.73 -2.66 -13.50
C LEU A 487 -29.15 -2.53 -14.08
N SER A 488 -30.04 -3.46 -13.72
CA SER A 488 -31.43 -3.45 -14.15
C SER A 488 -32.14 -2.16 -13.73
N GLU A 489 -32.15 -1.85 -12.43
CA GLU A 489 -32.74 -0.64 -11.85
C GLU A 489 -32.20 0.64 -12.52
N CYS A 490 -30.89 0.71 -12.74
CA CYS A 490 -30.28 1.87 -13.35
C CYS A 490 -30.65 2.06 -14.83
N VAL A 491 -30.99 0.99 -15.55
CA VAL A 491 -31.41 1.05 -16.96
C VAL A 491 -32.90 1.34 -17.08
N THR A 492 -33.72 0.81 -16.18
CA THR A 492 -35.18 0.91 -16.23
C THR A 492 -35.72 2.16 -15.52
N GLU A 493 -35.15 2.55 -14.39
CA GLU A 493 -35.74 3.54 -13.46
C GLU A 493 -34.95 4.86 -13.37
N HIS A 494 -33.62 4.83 -13.50
CA HIS A 494 -32.80 6.05 -13.34
C HIS A 494 -32.77 6.90 -14.61
N ASP A 495 -32.59 8.22 -14.44
CA ASP A 495 -32.25 9.16 -15.52
C ASP A 495 -30.74 9.08 -15.87
N CYS A 496 -30.27 7.87 -16.16
CA CYS A 496 -28.90 7.61 -16.59
C CYS A 496 -28.85 7.39 -18.11
N PRO A 497 -27.73 7.73 -18.78
CA PRO A 497 -27.57 7.41 -20.19
C PRO A 497 -27.82 5.93 -20.45
N ARG A 498 -28.79 5.64 -21.32
CA ARG A 498 -29.07 4.28 -21.73
C ARG A 498 -27.96 3.78 -22.66
N PRO A 499 -27.63 2.48 -22.61
CA PRO A 499 -26.71 1.89 -23.58
C PRO A 499 -27.25 2.17 -24.97
N ILE A 500 -26.42 2.71 -25.85
CA ILE A 500 -26.87 3.05 -27.20
C ILE A 500 -26.97 1.77 -28.01
N THR A 501 -28.18 1.47 -28.48
CA THR A 501 -28.53 0.30 -29.31
C THR A 501 -28.91 0.72 -30.74
N ALA A 502 -28.40 1.87 -31.24
CA ALA A 502 -28.62 2.37 -32.61
C ALA A 502 -27.64 3.48 -33.03
N GLY A 503 -26.97 3.33 -34.18
CA GLY A 503 -26.33 4.37 -35.00
C GLY A 503 -24.95 4.86 -34.55
N VAL A 504 -24.22 4.12 -33.71
CA VAL A 504 -22.93 4.55 -33.13
C VAL A 504 -21.83 3.51 -33.41
N PRO A 505 -20.67 3.89 -34.00
CA PRO A 505 -19.56 2.98 -34.20
C PRO A 505 -19.06 2.41 -32.87
N LEU A 506 -18.99 1.08 -32.81
CA LEU A 506 -18.36 0.32 -31.73
C LEU A 506 -16.83 0.52 -31.73
N PRO A 507 -16.13 0.20 -30.63
CA PRO A 507 -14.68 0.05 -30.65
C PRO A 507 -14.28 -0.94 -31.74
N LYS A 508 -13.13 -0.77 -32.39
CA LYS A 508 -12.75 -1.63 -33.54
C LYS A 508 -12.74 -3.12 -33.18
N ARG A 509 -12.38 -3.44 -31.93
CA ARG A 509 -12.32 -4.81 -31.43
C ARG A 509 -12.95 -4.95 -30.05
N LEU A 510 -13.52 -6.12 -29.80
CA LEU A 510 -14.07 -6.55 -28.53
C LEU A 510 -13.67 -8.00 -28.26
N ILE A 511 -13.72 -8.43 -27.01
CA ILE A 511 -13.52 -9.82 -26.61
C ILE A 511 -14.91 -10.46 -26.47
N ASP A 512 -15.14 -11.54 -27.20
CA ASP A 512 -16.31 -12.42 -27.07
C ASP A 512 -16.04 -13.38 -25.90
N VAL A 513 -16.81 -13.22 -24.82
CA VAL A 513 -16.64 -13.97 -23.56
C VAL A 513 -17.75 -15.02 -23.35
N GLU A 514 -18.59 -15.27 -24.33
CA GLU A 514 -19.64 -16.30 -24.26
C GLU A 514 -19.03 -17.68 -23.96
N GLY A 515 -19.74 -18.49 -23.17
CA GLY A 515 -19.30 -19.83 -22.77
C GLY A 515 -19.41 -20.09 -21.26
N ALA A 516 -19.03 -21.31 -20.85
CA ALA A 516 -18.91 -21.68 -19.44
C ALA A 516 -17.72 -20.96 -18.78
N LEU A 517 -17.64 -20.95 -17.44
CA LEU A 517 -16.67 -20.17 -16.67
C LEU A 517 -15.21 -20.30 -17.12
N GLU A 518 -14.78 -21.50 -17.53
CA GLU A 518 -13.40 -21.77 -17.94
C GLU A 518 -13.23 -21.94 -19.46
N ASP A 519 -14.27 -21.65 -20.25
CA ASP A 519 -14.18 -21.73 -21.71
C ASP A 519 -13.24 -20.64 -22.25
N PRO A 520 -12.50 -20.91 -23.34
CA PRO A 520 -11.64 -19.94 -23.99
C PRO A 520 -12.45 -18.73 -24.49
N VAL A 521 -11.77 -17.60 -24.64
CA VAL A 521 -12.35 -16.36 -25.19
C VAL A 521 -11.74 -16.07 -26.56
N ARG A 522 -12.27 -15.10 -27.29
CA ARG A 522 -11.66 -14.68 -28.57
C ARG A 522 -11.84 -13.20 -28.84
N LEU A 523 -10.88 -12.61 -29.52
CA LEU A 523 -10.98 -11.25 -30.03
C LEU A 523 -11.87 -11.24 -31.29
N ILE A 524 -12.74 -10.25 -31.43
CA ILE A 524 -13.56 -10.06 -32.62
C ILE A 524 -13.37 -8.65 -33.15
N GLU A 525 -13.40 -8.51 -34.47
CA GLU A 525 -13.57 -7.20 -35.10
C GLU A 525 -15.06 -6.86 -35.17
N THR A 526 -15.40 -5.67 -34.71
CA THR A 526 -16.80 -5.23 -34.69
C THR A 526 -17.26 -4.91 -36.11
N ARG A 527 -18.48 -5.34 -36.43
CA ARG A 527 -19.17 -5.03 -37.70
C ARG A 527 -20.29 -4.03 -37.42
N GLU A 528 -21.07 -3.66 -38.43
CA GLU A 528 -22.19 -2.71 -38.29
C GLU A 528 -23.29 -3.14 -37.29
N ASP A 529 -23.21 -4.36 -36.74
CA ASP A 529 -24.09 -4.86 -35.69
C ASP A 529 -23.74 -4.29 -34.29
N GLU A 530 -24.77 -4.01 -33.50
CA GLU A 530 -24.66 -3.30 -32.23
C GLU A 530 -24.85 -4.24 -31.04
N TYR A 531 -23.88 -4.28 -30.14
CA TYR A 531 -23.95 -5.12 -28.95
C TYR A 531 -23.58 -4.36 -27.68
N PRO A 532 -24.24 -4.64 -26.53
CA PRO A 532 -23.79 -4.14 -25.24
C PRO A 532 -22.41 -4.73 -24.93
N TYR A 533 -21.47 -3.87 -24.52
CA TYR A 533 -20.16 -4.29 -24.06
C TYR A 533 -19.79 -3.60 -22.77
N VAL A 534 -18.88 -4.21 -22.02
CA VAL A 534 -18.33 -3.68 -20.76
C VAL A 534 -16.86 -3.34 -20.96
N CYS A 535 -16.36 -2.34 -20.26
CA CYS A 535 -14.93 -2.03 -20.24
C CYS A 535 -14.28 -2.56 -18.96
N LEU A 536 -12.99 -2.89 -19.01
CA LEU A 536 -12.17 -3.16 -17.83
C LEU A 536 -11.17 -2.03 -17.58
N SER A 537 -11.28 -1.38 -16.43
CA SER A 537 -10.24 -0.48 -15.89
C SER A 537 -9.30 -1.28 -14.99
N HIS A 538 -8.04 -1.40 -15.38
CA HIS A 538 -7.04 -2.22 -14.67
C HIS A 538 -5.61 -1.66 -14.78
N ARG A 539 -4.70 -2.23 -14.00
CA ARG A 539 -3.26 -1.98 -14.11
C ARG A 539 -2.58 -3.08 -14.89
N TRP A 540 -1.68 -2.70 -15.79
CA TRP A 540 -0.90 -3.68 -16.54
C TRP A 540 0.19 -4.33 -15.66
N GLY A 541 0.70 -3.63 -14.65
CA GLY A 541 1.90 -4.02 -13.90
C GLY A 541 3.19 -3.62 -14.59
N ASP A 542 4.32 -3.80 -13.91
CA ASP A 542 5.64 -3.65 -14.54
C ASP A 542 5.94 -4.83 -15.51
N PRO A 543 6.96 -4.70 -16.37
CA PRO A 543 7.27 -5.73 -17.38
C PRO A 543 7.66 -7.11 -16.84
N THR A 544 7.89 -7.26 -15.53
CA THR A 544 8.22 -8.57 -14.91
C THR A 544 6.99 -9.44 -14.68
N HIS A 545 5.80 -8.83 -14.66
CA HIS A 545 4.52 -9.53 -14.54
C HIS A 545 4.04 -10.04 -15.90
N LYS A 546 3.14 -11.04 -15.91
CA LYS A 546 2.51 -11.53 -17.16
C LYS A 546 1.89 -10.37 -17.93
N GLN A 547 2.24 -10.21 -19.21
CA GLN A 547 1.78 -9.13 -20.09
C GLN A 547 1.02 -9.72 -21.29
N LEU A 548 -0.28 -10.01 -21.16
CA LEU A 548 -1.08 -10.45 -22.30
C LEU A 548 -1.50 -9.22 -23.13
N LYS A 549 -0.98 -9.12 -24.36
CA LYS A 549 -1.20 -7.99 -25.27
C LYS A 549 -1.45 -8.45 -26.69
N THR A 550 -2.34 -7.77 -27.41
CA THR A 550 -2.52 -7.99 -28.85
C THR A 550 -1.50 -7.16 -29.64
N THR A 551 -0.75 -7.80 -30.52
CA THR A 551 0.26 -7.19 -31.39
C THR A 551 -0.10 -7.48 -32.86
N THR A 552 0.61 -6.88 -33.81
CA THR A 552 0.47 -7.20 -35.24
C THR A 552 0.69 -8.69 -35.54
N ARG A 553 1.45 -9.41 -34.70
CA ARG A 553 1.74 -10.84 -34.87
C ARG A 553 0.75 -11.76 -34.16
N THR A 554 0.10 -11.28 -33.10
CA THR A 554 -0.80 -12.11 -32.27
C THR A 554 -2.28 -11.85 -32.56
N VAL A 555 -2.63 -10.80 -33.29
CA VAL A 555 -4.04 -10.43 -33.58
C VAL A 555 -4.84 -11.56 -34.23
N GLU A 556 -4.29 -12.24 -35.25
CA GLU A 556 -4.99 -13.36 -35.90
C GLU A 556 -5.16 -14.55 -34.95
N THR A 557 -4.15 -14.86 -34.13
CA THR A 557 -4.21 -15.91 -33.12
C THR A 557 -5.27 -15.59 -32.07
N HIS A 558 -5.28 -14.37 -31.53
CA HIS A 558 -6.26 -13.91 -30.56
C HIS A 558 -7.69 -13.90 -31.13
N MET A 559 -7.84 -13.63 -32.44
CA MET A 559 -9.14 -13.70 -33.11
C MET A 559 -9.67 -15.12 -33.29
N ASN A 560 -8.76 -16.10 -33.38
CA ASN A 560 -9.15 -17.51 -33.40
C ASN A 560 -9.55 -17.99 -32.00
N LYS A 561 -8.65 -17.81 -31.01
CA LYS A 561 -8.88 -18.17 -29.61
C LYS A 561 -7.78 -17.63 -28.68
N ILE A 562 -8.14 -17.41 -27.43
CA ILE A 562 -7.26 -17.17 -26.29
C ILE A 562 -7.66 -18.19 -25.22
N GLU A 563 -6.74 -19.08 -24.86
CA GLU A 563 -7.02 -20.13 -23.87
C GLU A 563 -7.24 -19.53 -22.47
N TRP A 564 -8.12 -20.14 -21.68
CA TRP A 564 -8.41 -19.67 -20.31
C TRP A 564 -7.15 -19.57 -19.43
N ILE A 565 -6.23 -20.52 -19.57
CA ILE A 565 -4.96 -20.55 -18.84
C ILE A 565 -4.00 -19.41 -19.26
N ASP A 566 -4.14 -18.92 -20.48
CA ASP A 566 -3.31 -17.83 -21.01
C ASP A 566 -3.82 -16.46 -20.55
N LEU A 567 -5.09 -16.35 -20.15
CA LEU A 567 -5.63 -15.14 -19.55
C LEU A 567 -4.94 -14.85 -18.20
N PRO A 568 -4.45 -13.62 -17.96
CA PRO A 568 -4.06 -13.16 -16.64
C PRO A 568 -5.23 -13.20 -15.63
N ALA A 569 -4.94 -13.33 -14.34
CA ALA A 569 -5.96 -13.46 -13.28
C ALA A 569 -7.01 -12.33 -13.30
N THR A 570 -6.60 -11.08 -13.45
CA THR A 570 -7.52 -9.93 -13.55
C THR A 570 -8.42 -10.03 -14.78
N PHE A 571 -7.94 -10.63 -15.88
CA PHE A 571 -8.78 -10.82 -17.07
C PHE A 571 -9.75 -11.98 -16.87
N ARG A 572 -9.33 -13.07 -16.20
CA ARG A 572 -10.22 -14.17 -15.81
C ARG A 572 -11.34 -13.68 -14.88
N ASP A 573 -11.02 -12.82 -13.92
CA ASP A 573 -12.01 -12.23 -13.03
C ASP A 573 -13.00 -11.35 -13.80
N ALA A 574 -12.51 -10.50 -14.73
CA ALA A 574 -13.39 -9.68 -15.56
C ALA A 574 -14.29 -10.52 -16.49
N VAL A 575 -13.78 -11.61 -17.07
CA VAL A 575 -14.57 -12.58 -17.85
C VAL A 575 -15.60 -13.27 -16.96
N THR A 576 -15.22 -13.64 -15.73
CA THR A 576 -16.12 -14.25 -14.75
C THR A 576 -17.27 -13.31 -14.41
N VAL A 577 -16.99 -12.03 -14.13
CA VAL A 577 -18.03 -11.02 -13.91
C VAL A 577 -18.97 -10.97 -15.12
N CYS A 578 -18.43 -10.81 -16.34
CA CYS A 578 -19.26 -10.71 -17.55
C CYS A 578 -20.17 -11.94 -17.73
N ARG A 579 -19.63 -13.15 -17.59
CA ARG A 579 -20.40 -14.41 -17.68
C ARG A 579 -21.48 -14.48 -16.60
N SER A 580 -21.15 -14.10 -15.36
CA SER A 580 -22.08 -14.15 -14.21
C SER A 580 -23.23 -13.14 -14.28
N ILE A 581 -23.11 -12.07 -15.05
CA ILE A 581 -24.16 -11.06 -15.25
C ILE A 581 -24.71 -10.99 -16.69
N ASP A 582 -24.46 -12.03 -17.50
CA ASP A 582 -24.99 -12.18 -18.87
C ASP A 582 -24.53 -11.09 -19.87
N ILE A 583 -23.25 -10.73 -19.79
CA ILE A 583 -22.58 -9.82 -20.73
C ILE A 583 -21.68 -10.61 -21.67
N LYS A 584 -21.92 -10.43 -22.98
CA LYS A 584 -21.20 -11.15 -24.04
C LYS A 584 -19.88 -10.52 -24.46
N TYR A 585 -19.75 -9.19 -24.34
CA TYR A 585 -18.62 -8.48 -24.90
C TYR A 585 -17.86 -7.66 -23.86
N LEU A 586 -16.55 -7.83 -23.85
CA LEU A 586 -15.62 -7.14 -22.95
C LEU A 586 -14.57 -6.37 -23.76
N TRP A 587 -14.30 -5.14 -23.37
CA TRP A 587 -13.23 -4.31 -23.93
C TRP A 587 -12.11 -4.16 -22.92
N ILE A 588 -10.90 -4.53 -23.35
CA ILE A 588 -9.65 -4.39 -22.58
C ILE A 588 -8.63 -3.74 -23.51
N ASP A 589 -8.07 -2.59 -23.12
CA ASP A 589 -7.16 -1.77 -23.93
C ASP A 589 -5.97 -2.56 -24.49
N SER A 590 -5.32 -3.39 -23.66
CA SER A 590 -4.18 -4.23 -24.02
C SER A 590 -4.49 -5.30 -25.07
N LEU A 591 -5.76 -5.69 -25.22
CA LEU A 591 -6.20 -6.72 -26.16
C LEU A 591 -6.95 -6.16 -27.38
N CYS A 592 -7.69 -5.06 -27.20
CA CYS A 592 -8.53 -4.48 -28.25
C CYS A 592 -7.78 -3.47 -29.12
N ILE A 593 -6.70 -2.90 -28.59
CA ILE A 593 -5.80 -1.98 -29.31
C ILE A 593 -4.47 -2.71 -29.60
N LEU A 594 -3.92 -2.53 -30.79
CA LEU A 594 -2.60 -3.08 -31.11
C LEU A 594 -1.50 -2.41 -30.27
N GLN A 595 -0.69 -3.25 -29.63
CA GLN A 595 0.39 -2.86 -28.75
C GLN A 595 1.76 -3.03 -29.40
N SER A 596 2.70 -2.18 -29.02
CA SER A 596 4.11 -2.28 -29.43
C SER A 596 4.84 -3.40 -28.68
N PHE A 597 5.93 -3.91 -29.26
CA PHE A 597 6.77 -4.98 -28.70
C PHE A 597 8.26 -4.79 -29.10
N ALA A 598 9.17 -5.49 -28.42
CA ALA A 598 10.61 -5.22 -28.49
C ALA A 598 11.24 -5.43 -29.88
N GLU A 599 10.75 -6.37 -30.67
CA GLU A 599 11.31 -6.77 -31.98
C GLU A 599 10.44 -6.32 -33.17
N ILE A 600 9.77 -5.17 -33.03
CA ILE A 600 8.84 -4.64 -34.02
C ILE A 600 9.57 -4.06 -35.24
N THR A 601 9.15 -4.44 -36.45
CA THR A 601 9.68 -3.86 -37.70
C THR A 601 9.15 -2.43 -37.91
N PRO A 602 9.82 -1.56 -38.69
CA PRO A 602 9.33 -0.22 -38.99
C PRO A 602 7.91 -0.21 -39.59
N GLU A 603 7.60 -1.19 -40.45
CA GLU A 603 6.28 -1.34 -41.06
C GLU A 603 5.22 -1.75 -40.02
N GLU A 604 5.52 -2.72 -39.15
CA GLU A 604 4.62 -3.12 -38.06
C GLU A 604 4.41 -1.99 -37.04
N LEU A 605 5.44 -1.20 -36.76
CA LEU A 605 5.38 -0.06 -35.85
C LEU A 605 4.46 1.04 -36.40
N GLU A 606 4.51 1.30 -37.70
CA GLU A 606 3.61 2.27 -38.34
C GLU A 606 2.15 1.81 -38.26
N VAL A 607 1.87 0.54 -38.56
CA VAL A 607 0.52 -0.03 -38.40
C VAL A 607 0.04 0.07 -36.95
N THR A 608 0.90 -0.25 -35.99
CA THR A 608 0.59 -0.17 -34.55
C THR A 608 0.30 1.26 -34.13
N ARG A 609 1.08 2.24 -34.59
CA ARG A 609 0.87 3.67 -34.32
C ARG A 609 -0.44 4.17 -34.91
N GLN A 610 -0.79 3.74 -36.12
CA GLN A 610 -2.05 4.12 -36.77
C GLN A 610 -3.26 3.53 -36.05
N ASP A 611 -3.19 2.25 -35.62
CA ASP A 611 -4.23 1.59 -34.83
C ASP A 611 -4.40 2.29 -33.47
N PHE A 612 -3.29 2.52 -32.76
CA PHE A 612 -3.29 3.23 -31.48
C PHE A 612 -3.85 4.65 -31.62
N ALA A 613 -3.41 5.44 -32.61
CA ALA A 613 -3.91 6.80 -32.81
C ALA A 613 -5.42 6.83 -33.08
N LYS A 614 -5.92 5.87 -33.87
CA LYS A 614 -7.36 5.74 -34.14
C LYS A 614 -8.13 5.35 -32.89
N GLU A 615 -7.74 4.27 -32.21
CA GLU A 615 -8.47 3.78 -31.03
C GLU A 615 -8.38 4.76 -29.85
N ASN A 616 -7.21 5.37 -29.62
CA ASN A 616 -7.01 6.39 -28.59
C ASN A 616 -7.91 7.62 -28.83
N SER A 617 -8.08 8.06 -30.09
CA SER A 617 -9.00 9.16 -30.43
C SER A 617 -10.47 8.83 -30.14
N THR A 618 -10.81 7.53 -30.04
CA THR A 618 -12.15 7.05 -29.70
C THR A 618 -12.26 6.49 -28.29
N MET A 619 -11.17 6.38 -27.53
CA MET A 619 -11.14 5.72 -26.21
C MET A 619 -12.14 6.35 -25.24
N ALA A 620 -12.23 7.68 -25.23
CA ALA A 620 -13.22 8.41 -24.46
C ALA A 620 -14.65 7.95 -24.78
N ARG A 621 -14.97 7.82 -26.07
CA ARG A 621 -16.25 7.33 -26.55
C ARG A 621 -16.47 5.86 -26.16
N THR A 622 -15.43 5.03 -26.21
CA THR A 622 -15.49 3.63 -25.79
C THR A 622 -15.96 3.50 -24.34
N TYR A 623 -15.41 4.29 -23.42
CA TYR A 623 -15.89 4.31 -22.03
C TYR A 623 -17.27 4.96 -21.90
N GLN A 624 -17.55 6.07 -22.58
CA GLN A 624 -18.87 6.73 -22.53
C GLN A 624 -20.03 5.88 -23.04
N LYS A 625 -19.77 4.92 -23.94
CA LYS A 625 -20.79 4.07 -24.58
C LYS A 625 -20.85 2.66 -24.03
N SER A 626 -19.96 2.29 -23.11
CA SER A 626 -20.03 0.99 -22.44
C SER A 626 -21.33 0.85 -21.64
N HIS A 627 -21.77 -0.38 -21.46
CA HIS A 627 -22.92 -0.68 -20.62
C HIS A 627 -22.63 -0.26 -19.17
N PHE A 628 -21.47 -0.67 -18.68
CA PHE A 628 -20.77 -0.19 -17.50
C PHE A 628 -19.27 -0.52 -17.61
N THR A 629 -18.47 -0.02 -16.69
CA THR A 629 -17.04 -0.35 -16.57
C THR A 629 -16.78 -1.12 -15.28
N ILE A 630 -16.04 -2.22 -15.36
CA ILE A 630 -15.50 -2.94 -14.20
C ILE A 630 -14.25 -2.21 -13.73
N SER A 631 -14.21 -1.83 -12.46
CA SER A 631 -13.03 -1.25 -11.81
C SER A 631 -12.38 -2.27 -10.89
N ALA A 632 -11.20 -2.74 -11.28
CA ALA A 632 -10.41 -3.72 -10.54
C ALA A 632 -9.57 -3.03 -9.44
N ASP A 633 -10.22 -2.46 -8.42
CA ASP A 633 -9.58 -1.54 -7.45
C ASP A 633 -8.45 -2.20 -6.64
N LEU A 634 -8.55 -3.51 -6.38
CA LEU A 634 -7.55 -4.33 -5.70
C LEU A 634 -6.39 -4.79 -6.59
N SER A 635 -6.54 -4.71 -7.92
CA SER A 635 -5.56 -5.25 -8.84
C SER A 635 -4.43 -4.27 -9.11
N ASP A 636 -3.24 -4.61 -8.63
CA ASP A 636 -2.02 -3.83 -8.83
C ASP A 636 -1.32 -4.12 -10.17
N HIS A 637 -1.57 -5.30 -10.77
CA HIS A 637 -1.13 -5.74 -12.09
C HIS A 637 -2.10 -6.75 -12.72
N MET A 638 -1.97 -7.04 -14.03
CA MET A 638 -2.99 -7.82 -14.74
C MET A 638 -3.11 -9.28 -14.30
N ASP A 639 -2.16 -9.82 -13.55
CA ASP A 639 -2.15 -11.21 -13.07
C ASP A 639 -2.42 -11.36 -11.56
N SER A 640 -2.81 -10.27 -10.87
CA SER A 640 -3.12 -10.29 -9.44
C SER A 640 -4.51 -10.83 -9.12
N GLY A 641 -5.47 -10.64 -10.03
CA GLY A 641 -6.89 -10.75 -9.71
C GLY A 641 -7.39 -9.52 -8.94
N PHE A 642 -8.71 -9.38 -8.81
CA PHE A 642 -9.35 -8.30 -8.05
C PHE A 642 -10.49 -8.74 -7.14
N PHE A 643 -10.80 -10.04 -7.09
CA PHE A 643 -11.71 -10.54 -6.07
C PHE A 643 -11.04 -10.53 -4.69
N SER A 644 -11.83 -10.26 -3.66
CA SER A 644 -11.38 -10.19 -2.26
C SER A 644 -10.85 -11.55 -1.80
N SER A 645 -9.60 -11.59 -1.33
CA SER A 645 -9.00 -12.79 -0.74
C SER A 645 -9.37 -13.00 0.73
N ASP A 646 -9.64 -11.91 1.45
CA ASP A 646 -9.93 -11.92 2.88
C ASP A 646 -11.45 -11.82 3.12
N PRO A 647 -12.09 -12.83 3.73
CA PRO A 647 -13.50 -12.76 4.01
C PRO A 647 -13.78 -11.77 5.15
N VAL A 648 -14.81 -10.94 4.98
CA VAL A 648 -15.33 -10.14 6.10
C VAL A 648 -15.81 -11.12 7.19
N HIS A 649 -15.37 -10.90 8.43
CA HIS A 649 -15.75 -11.76 9.55
C HIS A 649 -17.25 -11.57 9.83
N GLU A 650 -18.01 -12.62 9.58
CA GLU A 650 -19.46 -12.63 9.66
C GLU A 650 -19.93 -13.85 10.47
N TYR A 651 -21.04 -13.68 11.16
CA TYR A 651 -21.65 -14.72 11.98
C TYR A 651 -23.10 -14.85 11.57
N ASN A 652 -23.59 -16.08 11.49
CA ASN A 652 -24.97 -16.34 11.10
C ASN A 652 -25.72 -17.17 12.13
N LYS A 653 -27.05 -16.98 12.19
CA LYS A 653 -27.96 -17.80 12.99
C LYS A 653 -29.28 -17.97 12.26
N ASP A 654 -29.78 -19.20 12.25
CA ASP A 654 -31.09 -19.49 11.69
C ASP A 654 -32.19 -19.06 12.68
N VAL A 655 -33.19 -18.37 12.16
CA VAL A 655 -34.38 -17.89 12.86
C VAL A 655 -35.63 -18.42 12.15
N ILE A 656 -36.70 -18.60 12.92
CA ILE A 656 -38.01 -18.99 12.37
C ILE A 656 -38.83 -17.71 12.23
N THR A 657 -39.30 -17.43 11.02
CA THR A 657 -40.15 -16.28 10.71
C THR A 657 -41.61 -16.52 11.12
N ASP A 658 -42.42 -15.46 11.20
CA ASP A 658 -43.83 -15.54 11.62
C ASP A 658 -44.71 -16.46 10.75
N ASP A 659 -44.32 -16.65 9.48
CA ASP A 659 -44.97 -17.57 8.54
C ASP A 659 -44.49 -19.04 8.68
N GLY A 660 -43.58 -19.30 9.62
CA GLY A 660 -43.00 -20.62 9.91
C GLY A 660 -41.86 -21.02 8.97
N SER A 661 -41.39 -20.14 8.08
CA SER A 661 -40.19 -20.38 7.28
C SER A 661 -38.91 -20.22 8.12
N VAL A 662 -37.79 -20.75 7.61
CA VAL A 662 -36.47 -20.59 8.23
C VAL A 662 -35.70 -19.56 7.43
N ALA A 663 -35.17 -18.55 8.10
CA ALA A 663 -34.29 -17.53 7.54
C ALA A 663 -32.96 -17.51 8.31
N SER A 664 -31.86 -17.18 7.66
CA SER A 664 -30.57 -16.93 8.32
C SER A 664 -30.36 -15.43 8.52
N VAL A 665 -30.10 -15.03 9.77
CA VAL A 665 -29.65 -13.67 10.14
C VAL A 665 -28.13 -13.67 10.20
N TYR A 666 -27.51 -12.65 9.61
CA TYR A 666 -26.07 -12.47 9.56
C TYR A 666 -25.66 -11.16 10.23
N ILE A 667 -24.59 -11.19 11.01
CA ILE A 667 -24.06 -10.01 11.72
C ILE A 667 -22.57 -9.88 11.42
N ARG A 668 -22.12 -8.63 11.22
CA ARG A 668 -20.70 -8.29 11.08
C ARG A 668 -20.40 -6.87 11.59
N LYS A 669 -19.11 -6.56 11.77
CA LYS A 669 -18.64 -5.19 12.01
C LYS A 669 -18.84 -4.35 10.74
N PRO A 670 -19.30 -3.08 10.84
CA PRO A 670 -19.43 -2.19 9.70
C PRO A 670 -18.09 -2.06 8.98
N VAL A 671 -18.14 -2.16 7.67
CA VAL A 671 -16.94 -2.01 6.83
C VAL A 671 -16.56 -0.54 6.80
N ASN A 672 -15.33 -0.22 7.22
CA ASN A 672 -14.81 1.13 7.03
C ASN A 672 -14.39 1.32 5.56
N HIS A 673 -15.26 1.95 4.77
CA HIS A 673 -14.93 2.34 3.40
C HIS A 673 -13.98 3.53 3.31
N TYR A 674 -13.82 4.28 4.40
CA TYR A 674 -13.10 5.56 4.48
C TYR A 674 -11.67 5.44 5.06
N GLY A 675 -11.12 4.22 5.15
CA GLY A 675 -9.74 3.99 5.61
C GLY A 675 -8.68 4.56 4.64
N ASP A 676 -7.47 4.79 5.17
CA ASP A 676 -6.36 5.57 4.58
C ASP A 676 -5.76 5.02 3.26
N ASP A 677 -6.27 3.91 2.71
CA ASP A 677 -5.75 3.31 1.48
C ASP A 677 -6.49 3.84 0.23
N THR A 678 -5.85 4.77 -0.49
CA THR A 678 -6.30 5.16 -1.83
C THR A 678 -6.11 3.99 -2.81
N PRO A 679 -7.16 3.49 -3.49
CA PRO A 679 -7.03 2.40 -4.43
C PRO A 679 -5.98 2.68 -5.50
N CYS A 680 -5.24 1.64 -5.89
CA CYS A 680 -4.12 1.78 -6.80
C CYS A 680 -4.57 2.41 -8.14
N LEU A 681 -5.76 2.10 -8.65
CA LEU A 681 -6.25 2.69 -9.89
C LEU A 681 -6.44 4.21 -9.79
N GLU A 682 -6.84 4.76 -8.64
CA GLU A 682 -7.13 6.19 -8.50
C GLU A 682 -5.90 7.08 -8.58
N THR A 683 -4.72 6.53 -8.32
CA THR A 683 -3.46 7.25 -8.46
C THR A 683 -2.98 7.37 -9.90
N ARG A 684 -3.60 6.71 -10.90
CA ARG A 684 -3.17 6.74 -12.31
C ARG A 684 -3.90 7.80 -13.12
N GLY A 685 -3.19 8.49 -14.01
CA GLY A 685 -3.77 9.56 -14.84
C GLY A 685 -4.88 9.05 -15.77
N TRP A 686 -4.61 7.97 -16.51
CA TRP A 686 -5.56 7.37 -17.47
C TRP A 686 -6.89 6.96 -16.83
N THR A 687 -6.88 6.44 -15.60
CA THR A 687 -8.09 5.93 -14.94
C THR A 687 -9.11 7.01 -14.60
N LEU A 688 -8.74 8.30 -14.58
CA LEU A 688 -9.70 9.38 -14.29
C LEU A 688 -10.82 9.39 -15.32
N GLN A 689 -10.47 9.33 -16.61
CA GLN A 689 -11.48 9.26 -17.66
C GLN A 689 -12.23 7.91 -17.64
N GLU A 690 -11.56 6.82 -17.28
CA GLU A 690 -12.18 5.50 -17.15
C GLU A 690 -13.24 5.45 -16.04
N PHE A 691 -13.13 6.33 -15.03
CA PHE A 691 -14.11 6.49 -13.98
C PHE A 691 -15.18 7.54 -14.31
N LEU A 692 -14.79 8.69 -14.87
CA LEU A 692 -15.73 9.80 -15.06
C LEU A 692 -16.60 9.64 -16.30
N LEU A 693 -16.08 9.04 -17.37
CA LEU A 693 -16.78 8.96 -18.66
C LEU A 693 -17.93 7.94 -18.70
N PRO A 694 -17.78 6.71 -18.17
CA PRO A 694 -18.84 5.70 -18.27
C PRO A 694 -20.16 6.15 -17.63
N PRO A 695 -21.30 5.65 -18.14
CA PRO A 695 -22.60 5.86 -17.52
C PRO A 695 -22.68 5.21 -16.14
N ARG A 696 -21.97 4.09 -15.96
CA ARG A 696 -21.98 3.20 -14.79
C ARG A 696 -20.58 2.64 -14.55
N VAL A 697 -20.18 2.48 -13.30
CA VAL A 697 -18.94 1.81 -12.89
C VAL A 697 -19.26 0.87 -11.74
N LEU A 698 -18.79 -0.37 -11.85
CA LEU A 698 -18.86 -1.39 -10.82
C LEU A 698 -17.46 -1.59 -10.22
N HIS A 699 -17.28 -1.12 -8.99
CA HIS A 699 -16.04 -1.19 -8.24
C HIS A 699 -15.95 -2.50 -7.46
N PHE A 700 -14.81 -3.19 -7.58
CA PHE A 700 -14.48 -4.35 -6.76
C PHE A 700 -13.44 -3.95 -5.72
N GLY A 701 -13.90 -3.63 -4.51
CA GLY A 701 -13.07 -3.24 -3.37
C GLY A 701 -12.63 -4.42 -2.51
N LYS A 702 -11.90 -4.12 -1.43
CA LYS A 702 -11.34 -5.11 -0.50
C LYS A 702 -12.40 -6.00 0.15
N PHE A 703 -13.53 -5.40 0.51
CA PHE A 703 -14.53 -6.02 1.38
C PHE A 703 -15.86 -6.25 0.69
N ASP A 704 -16.22 -5.40 -0.28
CA ASP A 704 -17.49 -5.43 -1.00
C ASP A 704 -17.38 -4.76 -2.38
N ILE A 705 -18.47 -4.86 -3.14
CA ILE A 705 -18.63 -4.12 -4.40
C ILE A 705 -19.37 -2.80 -4.20
N THR A 706 -19.03 -1.80 -5.01
CA THR A 706 -19.74 -0.52 -5.06
C THR A 706 -20.22 -0.23 -6.48
N TRP A 707 -21.49 0.09 -6.62
CA TRP A 707 -22.07 0.55 -7.87
C TRP A 707 -22.16 2.07 -7.91
N ARG A 708 -21.73 2.64 -9.02
CA ARG A 708 -21.81 4.08 -9.26
C ARG A 708 -22.40 4.35 -10.62
N CYS A 709 -23.46 5.16 -10.68
CA CYS A 709 -24.01 5.69 -11.91
C CYS A 709 -24.05 7.23 -11.87
N LYS A 710 -24.69 7.88 -12.85
CA LYS A 710 -24.78 9.35 -12.89
C LYS A 710 -25.73 9.94 -11.84
N THR A 711 -26.60 9.11 -11.25
CA THR A 711 -27.67 9.54 -10.33
C THR A 711 -27.51 9.01 -8.90
N ARG A 712 -26.90 7.83 -8.72
CA ARG A 712 -26.79 7.11 -7.45
C ARG A 712 -25.42 6.45 -7.27
N ILE A 713 -25.06 6.26 -6.01
CA ILE A 713 -23.95 5.43 -5.54
C ILE A 713 -24.55 4.45 -4.54
N ASN A 714 -24.25 3.16 -4.68
CA ASN A 714 -24.77 2.10 -3.84
C ASN A 714 -23.62 1.19 -3.42
N CYS A 715 -23.50 0.90 -2.14
CA CYS A 715 -22.61 -0.14 -1.65
C CYS A 715 -23.38 -1.44 -1.41
N GLU A 716 -22.70 -2.58 -1.53
CA GLU A 716 -23.29 -3.88 -1.19
C GLU A 716 -23.75 -3.89 0.28
N CYS A 717 -22.97 -3.26 1.17
CA CYS A 717 -23.27 -3.17 2.59
C CYS A 717 -24.41 -2.21 2.99
N GLY A 718 -24.82 -1.30 2.09
CA GLY A 718 -25.77 -0.21 2.40
C GLY A 718 -25.17 1.03 3.09
N SER A 719 -23.96 0.95 3.65
CA SER A 719 -23.33 2.00 4.48
C SER A 719 -22.64 3.14 3.71
N LEU A 720 -22.93 3.33 2.42
CA LEU A 720 -22.52 4.53 1.67
C LEU A 720 -23.71 5.50 1.59
N ASP A 721 -23.99 6.22 2.67
CA ASP A 721 -24.96 7.32 2.61
C ASP A 721 -24.32 8.57 1.98
N ARG A 722 -25.05 9.17 1.05
CA ARG A 722 -24.71 10.41 0.35
C ARG A 722 -24.50 11.59 1.31
N SER A 723 -25.16 11.60 2.46
CA SER A 723 -24.98 12.65 3.47
C SER A 723 -23.61 12.57 4.18
N GLU A 724 -23.11 11.35 4.45
CA GLU A 724 -21.78 11.11 5.01
C GLU A 724 -20.67 11.31 3.98
N ILE A 725 -20.92 10.92 2.72
CA ILE A 725 -20.03 11.22 1.60
C ILE A 725 -19.81 12.73 1.55
N LEU A 726 -20.85 13.56 1.59
CA LEU A 726 -20.71 15.02 1.52
C LEU A 726 -19.94 15.63 2.70
N ALA A 727 -20.02 15.02 3.88
CA ALA A 727 -19.33 15.49 5.10
C ALA A 727 -17.81 15.20 5.08
N ASN A 728 -17.36 14.18 4.35
CA ASN A 728 -15.96 13.75 4.29
C ASN A 728 -15.30 14.03 2.94
N SER A 729 -14.84 15.26 2.77
CA SER A 729 -14.17 15.81 1.56
C SER A 729 -12.90 15.10 1.07
N TRP A 730 -12.54 13.95 1.63
CA TRP A 730 -11.33 13.17 1.33
C TRP A 730 -11.60 11.85 0.63
N HIS A 731 -12.86 11.42 0.51
CA HIS A 731 -13.18 10.09 0.00
C HIS A 731 -13.22 10.02 -1.53
N ARG A 732 -12.81 8.87 -2.09
CA ARG A 732 -12.82 8.57 -3.53
C ARG A 732 -14.15 8.82 -4.24
N PHE A 733 -15.28 8.70 -3.53
CA PHE A 733 -16.60 8.94 -4.08
C PHE A 733 -17.07 10.40 -3.99
N HIS A 734 -16.41 11.26 -3.20
CA HIS A 734 -16.81 12.66 -2.95
C HIS A 734 -16.71 13.53 -4.20
N TYR A 735 -15.52 13.63 -4.80
CA TYR A 735 -15.31 14.51 -5.97
C TYR A 735 -15.76 13.89 -7.30
N VAL A 736 -15.80 12.56 -7.38
CA VAL A 736 -16.06 11.83 -8.61
C VAL A 736 -17.53 11.96 -9.03
N GLU A 737 -18.49 12.12 -8.10
CA GLU A 737 -19.90 12.24 -8.46
C GLU A 737 -20.20 13.54 -9.23
N GLU A 738 -19.76 14.68 -8.70
CA GLU A 738 -19.96 15.98 -9.35
C GLU A 738 -19.21 16.07 -10.68
N LEU A 739 -17.98 15.56 -10.72
CA LEU A 739 -17.15 15.56 -11.93
C LEU A 739 -17.63 14.57 -12.99
N ALA A 740 -18.34 13.50 -12.60
CA ALA A 740 -18.88 12.53 -13.56
C ALA A 740 -20.10 13.06 -14.31
N ARG A 741 -20.76 14.12 -13.80
CA ARG A 741 -21.83 14.79 -14.53
C ARG A 741 -21.23 15.64 -15.66
N PRO A 742 -21.94 15.78 -16.80
CA PRO A 742 -21.53 16.71 -17.84
C PRO A 742 -21.31 18.12 -17.27
N PRO A 743 -20.34 18.89 -17.80
CA PRO A 743 -20.12 20.26 -17.34
C PRO A 743 -21.40 21.09 -17.53
N PRO A 744 -21.70 22.03 -16.60
CA PRO A 744 -22.77 22.99 -16.81
C PRO A 744 -22.58 23.78 -18.11
N ASN A 745 -23.68 24.15 -18.78
CA ASN A 745 -23.63 24.90 -20.04
C ASN A 745 -23.37 26.42 -19.83
N ASP A 746 -23.23 26.87 -18.59
CA ASP A 746 -22.92 28.27 -18.29
C ASP A 746 -21.41 28.52 -18.15
N SER A 747 -21.03 29.79 -18.30
CA SER A 747 -19.63 30.18 -18.37
C SER A 747 -18.83 29.82 -17.11
N LYS A 748 -19.45 30.04 -15.95
CA LYS A 748 -18.79 29.92 -14.66
C LYS A 748 -18.73 28.46 -14.23
N GLY A 749 -19.85 27.75 -14.30
CA GLY A 749 -19.95 26.35 -13.92
C GLY A 749 -19.07 25.43 -14.75
N SER A 750 -18.98 25.63 -16.08
CA SER A 750 -18.08 24.82 -16.91
C SER A 750 -16.59 25.12 -16.67
N ARG A 751 -16.24 26.31 -16.17
CA ARG A 751 -14.87 26.67 -15.79
C ARG A 751 -14.51 26.00 -14.46
N GLU A 752 -15.35 26.17 -13.44
CA GLU A 752 -15.18 25.54 -12.12
C GLU A 752 -15.13 24.00 -12.22
N TRP A 753 -15.96 23.40 -13.09
CA TRP A 753 -15.91 21.98 -13.39
C TRP A 753 -14.55 21.55 -13.96
N TRP A 754 -13.99 22.31 -14.91
CA TRP A 754 -12.69 22.02 -15.51
C TRP A 754 -11.55 22.17 -14.51
N GLU A 755 -11.57 23.21 -13.68
CA GLU A 755 -10.57 23.47 -12.65
C GLU A 755 -10.51 22.33 -11.62
N ARG A 756 -11.67 21.90 -11.11
CA ARG A 756 -11.78 20.75 -10.19
C ARG A 756 -11.25 19.48 -10.83
N LEU A 757 -11.60 19.24 -12.09
CA LEU A 757 -11.15 18.09 -12.86
C LEU A 757 -9.63 18.09 -13.03
N VAL A 758 -9.03 19.21 -13.44
CA VAL A 758 -7.57 19.34 -13.58
C VAL A 758 -6.87 19.21 -12.23
N GLY A 759 -7.45 19.74 -11.15
CA GLY A 759 -6.88 19.61 -9.81
C GLY A 759 -6.81 18.16 -9.33
N GLN A 760 -7.84 17.35 -9.63
CA GLN A 760 -7.85 15.92 -9.35
C GLN A 760 -6.93 15.13 -10.29
N TYR A 761 -6.89 15.51 -11.57
CA TYR A 761 -6.07 14.84 -12.58
C TYR A 761 -4.58 15.05 -12.37
N SER A 762 -4.16 16.29 -12.10
CA SER A 762 -2.75 16.68 -12.08
C SER A 762 -1.95 16.05 -10.93
N ARG A 763 -2.63 15.56 -9.88
CA ARG A 763 -2.08 14.77 -8.76
C ARG A 763 -1.74 13.33 -9.11
N ARG A 764 -2.25 12.84 -10.25
CA ARG A 764 -2.15 11.44 -10.64
C ARG A 764 -0.86 11.17 -11.41
N GLN A 765 -0.40 9.93 -11.30
CA GLN A 765 0.84 9.43 -11.86
C GLN A 765 0.63 8.88 -13.27
N LEU A 766 1.64 9.08 -14.13
CA LEU A 766 1.69 8.54 -15.48
C LEU A 766 3.02 7.83 -15.67
N THR A 767 2.96 6.65 -16.30
CA THR A 767 4.17 5.89 -16.66
C THR A 767 4.95 6.59 -17.77
N ASN A 768 4.24 7.14 -18.76
CA ASN A 768 4.82 7.93 -19.83
C ASN A 768 4.45 9.42 -19.61
N PRO A 769 5.43 10.31 -19.37
CA PRO A 769 5.15 11.73 -19.18
C PRO A 769 4.38 12.38 -20.32
N ALA A 770 4.57 11.94 -21.57
CA ALA A 770 3.90 12.50 -22.76
C ALA A 770 2.37 12.30 -22.77
N ASP A 771 1.87 11.31 -22.02
CA ASP A 771 0.44 10.97 -22.00
C ASP A 771 -0.43 11.99 -21.24
N LYS A 772 0.16 13.04 -20.65
CA LYS A 772 -0.55 13.95 -19.75
C LYS A 772 -1.72 14.73 -20.37
N LEU A 773 -1.64 15.07 -21.64
CA LEU A 773 -2.77 15.66 -22.36
C LEU A 773 -3.66 14.59 -23.02
N PRO A 774 -3.10 13.58 -23.71
CA PRO A 774 -3.88 12.45 -24.24
C PRO A 774 -4.82 11.79 -23.22
N ALA A 775 -4.36 11.53 -22.00
CA ALA A 775 -5.12 10.85 -20.95
C ALA A 775 -6.26 11.70 -20.34
N LEU A 776 -6.33 13.00 -20.66
CA LEU A 776 -7.41 13.90 -20.27
C LEU A 776 -8.29 14.32 -21.46
N SER A 777 -7.88 14.01 -22.68
CA SER A 777 -8.50 14.47 -23.94
C SER A 777 -10.00 14.15 -24.00
N GLY A 778 -10.41 12.97 -23.55
CA GLY A 778 -11.82 12.58 -23.53
C GLY A 778 -12.73 13.50 -22.72
N LEU A 779 -12.24 13.95 -21.57
CA LEU A 779 -12.95 14.88 -20.69
C LEU A 779 -12.89 16.31 -21.26
N ALA A 780 -11.77 16.70 -21.91
CA ALA A 780 -11.66 17.96 -22.63
C ALA A 780 -12.67 18.04 -23.80
N GLN A 781 -12.81 16.96 -24.57
CA GLN A 781 -13.78 16.86 -25.66
C GLN A 781 -15.22 16.99 -25.14
N GLN A 782 -15.54 16.43 -23.97
CA GLN A 782 -16.86 16.57 -23.37
C GLN A 782 -17.19 18.04 -23.06
N ARG A 783 -16.26 18.81 -22.47
CA ARG A 783 -16.44 20.26 -22.28
C ARG A 783 -16.59 20.99 -23.62
N LYS A 784 -15.77 20.62 -24.61
CA LYS A 784 -15.84 21.20 -25.96
C LYS A 784 -17.20 20.95 -26.63
N GLN A 785 -17.79 19.77 -26.45
CA GLN A 785 -19.09 19.43 -27.02
C GLN A 785 -20.23 20.24 -26.39
N VAL A 786 -20.16 20.49 -25.08
CA VAL A 786 -21.19 21.26 -24.37
C VAL A 786 -21.10 22.75 -24.68
N ARG A 787 -19.89 23.33 -24.66
CA ARG A 787 -19.68 24.79 -24.68
C ARG A 787 -18.93 25.33 -25.91
N GLY A 788 -18.23 24.46 -26.63
CA GLY A 788 -17.29 24.87 -27.67
C GLY A 788 -15.96 25.38 -27.11
N GLY A 789 -15.39 26.40 -27.76
CA GLY A 789 -14.12 27.01 -27.38
C GLY A 789 -12.89 26.35 -28.03
N VAL A 790 -11.77 27.06 -27.95
CA VAL A 790 -10.46 26.60 -28.42
C VAL A 790 -9.68 26.05 -27.24
N TYR A 791 -9.32 24.77 -27.30
CA TYR A 791 -8.49 24.10 -26.30
C TYR A 791 -7.02 24.43 -26.54
N LEU A 792 -6.30 24.73 -25.46
CA LEU A 792 -4.95 25.25 -25.47
C LEU A 792 -4.12 24.45 -24.44
N ALA A 793 -3.73 23.23 -24.83
CA ALA A 793 -2.86 22.34 -24.05
C ALA A 793 -3.28 22.21 -22.56
N GLY A 794 -4.56 22.00 -22.27
CA GLY A 794 -5.09 21.89 -20.90
C GLY A 794 -5.82 23.13 -20.38
N LEU A 795 -5.74 24.25 -21.10
CA LEU A 795 -6.45 25.51 -20.83
C LEU A 795 -7.46 25.82 -21.95
N TRP A 796 -8.28 26.86 -21.77
CA TRP A 796 -9.29 27.27 -22.74
C TRP A 796 -9.21 28.74 -23.11
N LYS A 797 -9.28 29.03 -24.41
CA LYS A 797 -9.15 30.41 -24.93
C LYS A 797 -10.20 31.37 -24.36
N ASP A 798 -11.42 30.88 -24.09
CA ASP A 798 -12.52 31.70 -23.59
C ASP A 798 -12.42 32.03 -22.08
N SER A 799 -11.59 31.31 -21.32
CA SER A 799 -11.29 31.57 -19.90
C SER A 799 -9.80 31.79 -19.64
N LEU A 800 -8.99 32.02 -20.67
CA LEU A 800 -7.53 31.91 -20.61
C LEU A 800 -6.88 32.79 -19.54
N MET A 801 -7.35 34.03 -19.37
CA MET A 801 -6.83 34.92 -18.31
C MET A 801 -6.98 34.34 -16.91
N TYR A 802 -8.07 33.64 -16.65
CA TYR A 802 -8.29 32.97 -15.37
C TYR A 802 -7.53 31.65 -15.30
N ASP A 803 -7.58 30.86 -16.38
CA ASP A 803 -6.91 29.57 -16.48
C ASP A 803 -5.40 29.68 -16.23
N LEU A 804 -4.75 30.76 -16.70
CA LEU A 804 -3.34 31.05 -16.46
C LEU A 804 -2.99 31.30 -14.99
N CYS A 805 -3.98 31.56 -14.12
CA CYS A 805 -3.76 31.76 -12.68
C CYS A 805 -3.65 30.46 -11.88
N TRP A 806 -3.54 29.31 -12.54
CA TRP A 806 -3.24 28.06 -11.87
C TRP A 806 -1.94 28.17 -11.08
N PHE A 807 -1.85 27.51 -9.93
CA PHE A 807 -0.62 27.36 -9.18
C PHE A 807 -0.59 25.98 -8.52
N ARG A 808 0.59 25.52 -8.10
CA ARG A 808 0.74 24.27 -7.35
C ARG A 808 0.11 24.41 -5.96
N ALA A 809 -0.83 23.54 -5.60
CA ALA A 809 -1.50 23.59 -4.31
C ALA A 809 -0.50 23.39 -3.14
N LYS A 810 -0.55 24.27 -2.14
CA LYS A 810 0.22 24.17 -0.87
C LYS A 810 -0.62 23.41 0.18
N ASN A 811 -0.77 22.10 0.00
CA ASN A 811 -1.28 21.04 0.92
C ASN A 811 -2.64 21.19 1.63
N CYS A 812 -3.41 20.11 1.63
CA CYS A 812 -4.39 19.75 2.67
C CYS A 812 -4.24 18.22 2.88
N SER A 813 -4.21 17.73 4.12
CA SER A 813 -3.84 16.37 4.58
C SER A 813 -2.32 16.03 4.66
N VAL A 814 -1.96 15.31 5.73
CA VAL A 814 -0.60 15.18 6.31
C VAL A 814 0.18 13.98 5.69
N GLU A 815 -0.35 13.35 4.64
CA GLU A 815 0.09 12.01 4.21
C GLU A 815 0.72 11.94 2.81
N THR A 816 0.76 13.03 2.03
CA THR A 816 1.50 13.03 0.75
C THR A 816 2.85 13.73 0.89
N PRO A 817 3.99 13.06 0.62
CA PRO A 817 5.30 13.69 0.52
C PRO A 817 5.39 14.44 -0.84
N GLY A 818 4.48 15.37 -1.07
CA GLY A 818 4.45 16.17 -2.29
C GLY A 818 5.47 17.28 -2.21
N GLY A 819 6.72 16.97 -2.59
CA GLY A 819 7.76 17.97 -2.80
C GLY A 819 7.42 18.97 -3.90
N LEU A 820 8.42 19.76 -4.33
CA LEU A 820 8.27 20.64 -5.49
C LEU A 820 7.92 19.85 -6.76
N GLY A 821 7.26 20.51 -7.71
CA GLY A 821 7.02 19.92 -9.03
C GLY A 821 8.31 19.69 -9.80
N HIS A 822 8.23 18.91 -10.87
CA HIS A 822 9.32 18.62 -11.79
C HIS A 822 8.93 18.91 -13.24
N ARG A 823 9.88 19.33 -14.06
CA ARG A 823 9.66 19.48 -15.51
C ARG A 823 10.11 18.19 -16.21
N PRO A 824 9.31 17.62 -17.13
CA PRO A 824 9.75 16.47 -17.91
C PRO A 824 10.98 16.86 -18.76
N PRO A 825 11.91 15.92 -19.01
CA PRO A 825 13.13 16.19 -19.78
C PRO A 825 12.85 16.47 -21.27
N LEU A 826 11.67 16.08 -21.77
CA LEU A 826 11.22 16.31 -23.14
C LEU A 826 10.03 17.27 -23.13
N TYR A 827 9.92 18.08 -24.19
CA TYR A 827 8.78 18.97 -24.38
C TYR A 827 7.46 18.18 -24.39
N ARG A 828 6.47 18.71 -23.67
CA ARG A 828 5.14 18.10 -23.54
C ARG A 828 4.01 19.11 -23.73
N ALA A 829 4.17 20.30 -23.16
CA ALA A 829 3.21 21.38 -23.24
C ALA A 829 3.94 22.72 -23.07
N PRO A 830 3.36 23.84 -23.55
CA PRO A 830 3.90 25.18 -23.33
C PRO A 830 4.06 25.51 -21.85
N SER A 831 5.06 26.28 -21.46
CA SER A 831 5.36 26.51 -20.02
C SER A 831 4.24 27.17 -19.23
N TRP A 832 3.36 27.91 -19.91
CA TRP A 832 2.18 28.54 -19.30
C TRP A 832 1.03 27.56 -19.01
N SER A 833 1.08 26.33 -19.52
CA SER A 833 0.14 25.26 -19.21
C SER A 833 0.54 24.50 -17.94
N TRP A 834 -0.45 24.15 -17.12
CA TRP A 834 -0.25 23.25 -15.97
C TRP A 834 0.28 21.87 -16.37
N ALA A 835 0.04 21.44 -17.61
CA ALA A 835 0.53 20.18 -18.13
C ALA A 835 2.04 20.19 -18.39
N ALA A 836 2.72 21.35 -18.32
CA ALA A 836 4.16 21.43 -18.49
C ALA A 836 4.97 20.92 -17.29
N VAL A 837 4.33 20.67 -16.15
CA VAL A 837 5.00 20.22 -14.91
C VAL A 837 4.30 19.02 -14.28
N ASP A 838 5.05 18.15 -13.62
CA ASP A 838 4.56 17.02 -12.82
C ASP A 838 4.59 17.40 -11.34
N ASN A 839 3.47 17.22 -10.64
CA ASN A 839 3.36 17.59 -9.23
C ASN A 839 2.37 16.66 -8.51
N TYR A 840 2.75 16.17 -7.33
CA TYR A 840 1.91 15.25 -6.56
C TYR A 840 0.85 15.98 -5.70
N SER A 841 1.00 17.29 -5.50
CA SER A 841 0.06 18.13 -4.73
C SER A 841 -1.14 18.64 -5.55
N GLY A 842 -1.09 18.55 -6.88
CA GLY A 842 -2.10 19.05 -7.80
C GLY A 842 -2.01 20.53 -8.11
N CYS A 843 -2.69 20.92 -9.19
CA CYS A 843 -2.92 22.31 -9.58
C CYS A 843 -4.21 22.84 -8.95
N SER A 844 -4.22 24.12 -8.60
CA SER A 844 -5.37 24.78 -7.97
C SER A 844 -5.55 26.19 -8.49
N TRP A 845 -6.80 26.65 -8.42
CA TRP A 845 -7.24 28.03 -8.62
C TRP A 845 -7.93 28.60 -7.37
N GLN A 846 -8.09 27.80 -6.30
CA GLN A 846 -8.99 28.07 -5.17
C GLN A 846 -8.74 29.41 -4.45
N MET A 847 -7.51 29.94 -4.46
CA MET A 847 -7.24 31.23 -3.81
C MET A 847 -7.98 32.40 -4.52
N LEU A 848 -8.26 32.33 -5.82
CA LEU A 848 -9.04 33.37 -6.52
C LEU A 848 -10.47 33.41 -5.98
N ASP A 849 -11.09 32.25 -5.85
CA ASP A 849 -12.49 32.12 -5.45
C ASP A 849 -12.70 32.36 -3.95
N MET A 850 -11.72 31.97 -3.11
CA MET A 850 -11.83 32.09 -1.65
C MET A 850 -11.67 33.53 -1.14
N PHE A 851 -10.70 34.28 -1.66
CA PHE A 851 -10.41 35.62 -1.15
C PHE A 851 -11.37 36.69 -1.70
N PHE A 852 -12.04 36.42 -2.82
CA PHE A 852 -12.86 37.43 -3.50
C PHE A 852 -14.17 36.87 -4.10
N PRO A 853 -15.03 36.21 -3.30
CA PRO A 853 -16.26 35.57 -3.79
C PRO A 853 -17.27 36.56 -4.45
N TYR A 854 -17.09 37.86 -4.24
CA TYR A 854 -18.00 38.92 -4.72
C TYR A 854 -17.35 39.92 -5.68
N SER A 855 -16.05 39.79 -5.99
CA SER A 855 -15.32 40.73 -6.86
C SER A 855 -14.73 40.00 -8.06
N MET A 856 -15.28 40.25 -9.25
CA MET A 856 -14.73 39.67 -10.49
C MET A 856 -13.30 40.17 -10.73
N PRO A 857 -12.31 39.28 -10.90
CA PRO A 857 -10.95 39.65 -11.27
C PRO A 857 -10.96 40.47 -12.56
N LYS A 858 -10.17 41.55 -12.58
CA LYS A 858 -10.04 42.45 -13.73
C LYS A 858 -8.73 42.18 -14.45
N GLN A 859 -8.79 42.11 -15.78
CA GLN A 859 -7.63 41.88 -16.63
C GLN A 859 -6.60 43.01 -16.45
N ALA A 860 -5.32 42.64 -16.32
CA ALA A 860 -4.17 43.54 -16.10
C ALA A 860 -3.08 43.40 -17.19
N SER A 861 -3.36 42.63 -18.24
CA SER A 861 -2.53 42.48 -19.44
C SER A 861 -3.41 42.12 -20.63
N VAL A 862 -2.91 42.24 -21.86
CA VAL A 862 -3.68 41.95 -23.08
C VAL A 862 -3.07 40.77 -23.81
N ILE A 863 -3.84 39.72 -24.05
CA ILE A 863 -3.42 38.60 -24.92
C ILE A 863 -3.56 39.07 -26.37
N LEU A 864 -2.45 39.04 -27.10
CA LEU A 864 -2.38 39.45 -28.50
C LEU A 864 -2.64 38.26 -29.43
N ASP A 865 -2.00 37.13 -29.14
CA ASP A 865 -2.20 35.88 -29.87
C ASP A 865 -1.86 34.67 -28.98
N VAL A 866 -2.47 33.53 -29.28
CA VAL A 866 -2.22 32.28 -28.55
C VAL A 866 -2.57 31.10 -29.45
N SER A 867 -1.68 30.11 -29.49
CA SER A 867 -1.88 28.91 -30.29
C SER A 867 -1.14 27.71 -29.71
N CYS A 868 -1.68 26.53 -29.95
CA CYS A 868 -1.03 25.24 -29.76
C CYS A 868 -1.15 24.43 -31.05
N GLU A 869 -0.08 23.77 -31.47
CA GLU A 869 -0.08 22.86 -32.61
C GLU A 869 -0.35 21.43 -32.13
N PRO A 870 -1.50 20.81 -32.45
CA PRO A 870 -1.77 19.42 -32.09
C PRO A 870 -0.78 18.46 -32.78
N ALA A 871 -0.33 17.44 -32.06
CA ALA A 871 0.52 16.39 -32.62
C ALA A 871 -0.27 15.36 -33.46
N THR A 872 -1.58 15.27 -33.22
CA THR A 872 -2.51 14.33 -33.86
C THR A 872 -3.74 15.07 -34.40
N THR A 873 -4.68 14.34 -35.00
CA THR A 873 -5.97 14.90 -35.43
C THR A 873 -6.88 15.31 -34.27
N ASP A 874 -6.61 14.84 -33.05
CA ASP A 874 -7.32 15.28 -31.85
C ASP A 874 -6.74 16.60 -31.33
N PRO A 875 -7.48 17.72 -31.41
CA PRO A 875 -7.01 19.02 -30.95
C PRO A 875 -6.94 19.14 -29.41
N THR A 876 -7.37 18.11 -28.67
CA THR A 876 -7.35 18.07 -27.20
C THR A 876 -6.29 17.15 -26.61
N GLY A 877 -5.53 16.44 -27.46
CA GLY A 877 -4.47 15.53 -27.06
C GLY A 877 -3.08 16.18 -26.99
N GLU A 878 -2.06 15.40 -27.37
CA GLU A 878 -0.66 15.83 -27.39
C GLU A 878 -0.43 17.05 -28.32
N VAL A 879 0.50 17.92 -27.95
CA VAL A 879 0.88 19.12 -28.71
C VAL A 879 2.36 19.12 -29.05
N ARG A 880 2.72 19.61 -30.23
CA ARG A 880 4.11 19.73 -30.70
C ARG A 880 4.78 21.02 -30.25
N SER A 881 3.99 22.09 -30.17
CA SER A 881 4.45 23.42 -29.83
C SER A 881 3.28 24.29 -29.38
N GLY A 882 3.57 25.42 -28.75
CA GLY A 882 2.59 26.47 -28.50
C GLY A 882 3.26 27.75 -28.04
N PHE A 883 2.53 28.86 -28.14
CA PHE A 883 3.00 30.16 -27.70
C PHE A 883 1.84 31.01 -27.19
N LEU A 884 2.17 31.97 -26.34
CA LEU A 884 1.28 33.00 -25.83
C LEU A 884 1.96 34.36 -26.00
N ASP A 885 1.44 35.17 -26.91
CA ASP A 885 1.86 36.56 -27.08
C ASP A 885 0.97 37.47 -26.23
N MET A 886 1.60 38.26 -25.37
CA MET A 886 0.87 39.18 -24.50
C MET A 886 1.56 40.53 -24.38
N LYS A 887 0.75 41.58 -24.22
CA LYS A 887 1.19 42.92 -23.85
C LYS A 887 1.00 43.09 -22.34
N THR A 888 2.08 43.35 -21.62
CA THR A 888 2.08 43.42 -20.15
C THR A 888 3.15 44.36 -19.61
N SER A 889 3.16 44.60 -18.30
CA SER A 889 4.21 45.33 -17.59
C SER A 889 5.04 44.37 -16.74
N LEU A 890 6.36 44.42 -16.84
CA LEU A 890 7.25 43.49 -16.10
C LEU A 890 7.87 44.17 -14.89
N ALA A 891 7.80 43.54 -13.71
CA ALA A 891 8.61 43.88 -12.56
C ALA A 891 9.68 42.80 -12.38
N SER A 892 10.94 43.18 -12.25
CA SER A 892 12.00 42.16 -12.06
C SER A 892 12.17 41.78 -10.59
N ALA A 893 12.63 40.57 -10.32
CA ALA A 893 12.95 40.06 -8.99
C ALA A 893 14.18 39.14 -9.06
N GLU A 894 14.81 38.88 -7.90
CA GLU A 894 15.92 37.94 -7.77
C GLU A 894 15.47 36.66 -7.05
N ILE A 895 16.07 35.52 -7.38
CA ILE A 895 15.82 34.24 -6.71
C ILE A 895 16.58 34.18 -5.38
N TYR A 896 15.92 33.71 -4.32
CA TYR A 896 16.47 33.66 -2.96
C TYR A 896 16.12 32.34 -2.24
N PRO A 897 16.99 31.80 -1.35
CA PRO A 897 16.71 30.57 -0.62
C PRO A 897 15.55 30.73 0.37
N TYR A 898 14.71 29.69 0.48
CA TYR A 898 13.64 29.65 1.47
C TYR A 898 14.21 29.41 2.88
N GLN A 899 13.78 30.18 3.88
CA GLN A 899 14.46 30.28 5.20
C GLN A 899 13.91 29.36 6.31
N TYR A 900 13.01 28.41 6.03
CA TYR A 900 12.48 27.50 7.06
C TYR A 900 13.30 26.21 7.21
N PRO A 901 13.68 25.80 8.44
CA PRO A 901 14.39 24.55 8.68
C PRO A 901 13.50 23.33 8.40
N GLY A 902 13.97 22.39 7.58
CA GLY A 902 13.29 21.12 7.32
C GLY A 902 12.98 20.84 5.85
N ASP A 903 12.97 21.87 5.00
CA ASP A 903 12.49 21.78 3.62
C ASP A 903 13.66 21.91 2.62
N ARG A 904 14.25 20.78 2.20
CA ARG A 904 15.31 20.76 1.19
C ARG A 904 14.69 20.95 -0.20
N GLY A 905 14.71 22.18 -0.74
CA GLY A 905 14.43 22.43 -2.17
C GLY A 905 13.61 23.68 -2.49
N PHE A 906 12.97 24.32 -1.51
CA PHE A 906 12.14 25.50 -1.77
C PHE A 906 12.96 26.78 -2.05
N TRP A 907 12.51 27.56 -3.03
CA TRP A 907 13.07 28.86 -3.40
C TRP A 907 11.98 29.93 -3.46
N ASN A 908 12.37 31.19 -3.27
CA ASN A 908 11.48 32.34 -3.27
C ASN A 908 12.04 33.46 -4.16
N ILE A 909 11.28 34.54 -4.33
CA ILE A 909 11.70 35.76 -5.02
C ILE A 909 11.74 36.95 -4.06
N HIS A 910 12.69 37.86 -4.26
CA HIS A 910 12.81 39.09 -3.48
C HIS A 910 13.37 40.23 -4.34
N LYS A 911 13.59 41.41 -3.73
CA LYS A 911 14.11 42.61 -4.42
C LYS A 911 13.33 42.95 -5.69
N LEU A 912 12.00 43.06 -5.56
CA LEU A 912 11.19 43.50 -6.69
C LEU A 912 11.62 44.90 -7.13
N ASP A 913 11.74 45.09 -8.44
CA ASP A 913 12.00 46.38 -9.10
C ASP A 913 10.92 46.63 -10.17
N PRO A 914 10.05 47.65 -9.99
CA PRO A 914 10.03 48.64 -8.91
C PRO A 914 9.78 48.04 -7.51
N PRO A 915 10.06 48.77 -6.41
CA PRO A 915 9.93 48.25 -5.04
C PRO A 915 8.47 47.96 -4.68
N LEU A 916 8.04 46.74 -4.96
CA LEU A 916 6.68 46.24 -4.75
C LEU A 916 6.64 45.23 -3.60
N ARG A 917 5.46 45.06 -2.99
CA ARG A 917 5.26 44.10 -1.90
C ARG A 917 4.81 42.75 -2.45
N LEU A 918 5.67 41.74 -2.34
CA LEU A 918 5.28 40.35 -2.56
C LEU A 918 4.36 39.87 -1.42
N ASN A 919 3.21 39.28 -1.76
CA ASN A 919 2.32 38.65 -0.79
C ASN A 919 2.71 37.18 -0.59
N TRP A 920 2.69 36.41 -1.67
CA TRP A 920 3.13 35.02 -1.69
C TRP A 920 3.64 34.64 -3.08
N PHE A 921 4.44 33.58 -3.12
CA PHE A 921 4.98 32.98 -4.32
C PHE A 921 4.91 31.45 -4.21
N VAL A 922 4.65 30.80 -5.34
CA VAL A 922 4.69 29.35 -5.52
C VAL A 922 5.50 29.09 -6.79
N PRO A 923 6.67 28.42 -6.71
CA PRO A 923 7.37 27.96 -7.89
C PRO A 923 6.61 26.80 -8.55
N ASP A 924 6.68 26.70 -9.88
CA ASP A 924 6.05 25.61 -10.63
C ASP A 924 6.84 24.29 -10.44
N CYS A 925 8.17 24.36 -10.41
CA CYS A 925 9.06 23.22 -10.19
C CYS A 925 10.37 23.55 -9.43
N VAL A 926 11.24 22.56 -9.26
CA VAL A 926 12.61 22.76 -8.72
C VAL A 926 13.45 23.64 -9.66
N LEU A 927 14.37 24.43 -9.09
CA LEU A 927 15.22 25.37 -9.83
C LEU A 927 15.98 24.73 -11.00
N LYS A 928 16.53 23.54 -10.75
CA LYS A 928 17.39 22.83 -11.72
C LYS A 928 16.65 22.48 -13.01
N ASP A 929 15.37 22.16 -12.92
CA ASP A 929 14.55 21.74 -14.06
C ASP A 929 14.24 22.90 -15.01
N ASP A 930 14.34 24.14 -14.51
CA ASP A 930 14.20 25.37 -15.29
C ASP A 930 15.56 26.03 -15.59
N ASP A 931 16.69 25.36 -15.33
CA ASP A 931 18.04 25.91 -15.43
C ASP A 931 18.20 27.26 -14.69
N LEU A 932 17.74 27.32 -13.45
CA LEU A 932 17.81 28.50 -12.58
C LEU A 932 18.76 28.26 -11.39
N ASN A 933 19.39 29.34 -10.91
CA ASN A 933 20.25 29.37 -9.73
C ASN A 933 19.80 30.47 -8.75
N LEU A 934 20.25 30.36 -7.50
CA LEU A 934 20.06 31.44 -6.52
C LEU A 934 20.72 32.73 -7.02
N GLY A 935 20.01 33.86 -6.92
CA GLY A 935 20.44 35.16 -7.44
C GLY A 935 20.08 35.42 -8.89
N ASP A 936 19.59 34.42 -9.65
CA ASP A 936 19.14 34.66 -11.02
C ASP A 936 17.94 35.61 -11.05
N LYS A 937 17.84 36.36 -12.15
CA LYS A 937 16.79 37.35 -12.37
C LYS A 937 15.56 36.71 -13.01
N VAL A 938 14.39 36.98 -12.44
CA VAL A 938 13.07 36.59 -12.99
C VAL A 938 12.17 37.82 -13.10
N PHE A 939 11.04 37.69 -13.80
CA PHE A 939 10.13 38.78 -14.09
C PHE A 939 8.68 38.43 -13.72
N CYS A 940 8.01 39.32 -13.00
CA CYS A 940 6.62 39.20 -12.61
C CYS A 940 5.73 39.96 -13.62
N ALA A 941 4.87 39.22 -14.31
CA ALA A 941 3.92 39.74 -15.30
C ALA A 941 2.47 39.63 -14.77
N PRO A 942 1.76 40.74 -14.51
CA PRO A 942 0.39 40.71 -14.00
C PRO A 942 -0.58 40.18 -15.07
N ILE A 943 -1.49 39.30 -14.66
CA ILE A 943 -2.59 38.79 -15.51
C ILE A 943 -3.92 39.38 -15.09
N VAL A 944 -4.26 39.20 -13.81
CA VAL A 944 -5.51 39.70 -13.24
C VAL A 944 -5.22 40.48 -11.98
N SER A 945 -6.13 41.38 -11.63
CA SER A 945 -6.06 42.15 -10.42
C SER A 945 -7.40 42.16 -9.71
N VAL A 946 -7.37 42.23 -8.39
CA VAL A 946 -8.56 42.42 -7.58
C VAL A 946 -8.40 43.67 -6.73
N LYS A 947 -9.44 44.50 -6.75
CA LYS A 947 -9.45 45.78 -6.04
C LYS A 947 -9.91 45.56 -4.61
N GLY A 948 -9.01 45.79 -3.65
CA GLY A 948 -9.32 45.89 -2.23
C GLY A 948 -9.72 47.31 -1.81
N PRO A 949 -9.99 47.53 -0.51
CA PRO A 949 -10.36 48.85 0.02
C PRO A 949 -9.27 49.92 -0.13
N SER A 950 -8.00 49.55 0.12
CA SER A 950 -6.82 50.43 0.09
C SER A 950 -5.78 50.04 -0.97
N ASP A 951 -5.75 48.77 -1.34
CA ASP A 951 -4.70 48.16 -2.15
C ASP A 951 -5.28 47.36 -3.31
N VAL A 952 -4.44 47.03 -4.29
CA VAL A 952 -4.76 46.18 -5.43
C VAL A 952 -3.86 44.96 -5.40
N ASP A 953 -4.48 43.78 -5.33
CA ASP A 953 -3.80 42.49 -5.42
C ASP A 953 -3.64 42.10 -6.89
N CYS A 954 -2.40 42.04 -7.36
CA CYS A 954 -2.06 41.67 -8.73
C CYS A 954 -1.53 40.23 -8.77
N TRP A 955 -2.21 39.39 -9.53
CA TRP A 955 -1.89 37.99 -9.74
C TRP A 955 -0.97 37.87 -10.94
N CYS A 956 0.24 37.34 -10.73
CA CYS A 956 1.32 37.47 -11.69
C CYS A 956 1.92 36.12 -12.05
N LEU A 957 2.23 35.95 -13.34
CA LEU A 957 3.19 34.92 -13.78
C LEU A 957 4.58 35.34 -13.35
N VAL A 958 5.37 34.36 -12.92
CA VAL A 958 6.81 34.53 -12.74
C VAL A 958 7.51 33.88 -13.92
N LEU A 959 8.33 34.66 -14.61
CA LEU A 959 8.89 34.35 -15.91
C LEU A 959 10.42 34.38 -15.88
N LYS A 960 11.05 33.36 -16.46
CA LYS A 960 12.46 33.35 -16.85
C LYS A 960 12.58 33.84 -18.28
N GLN A 961 13.50 34.77 -18.54
CA GLN A 961 13.82 35.20 -19.90
C GLN A 961 14.74 34.17 -20.57
N ILE A 962 14.38 33.69 -21.75
CA ILE A 962 15.18 32.72 -22.52
C ILE A 962 15.97 33.42 -23.63
N GLY A 963 15.41 34.45 -24.25
CA GLY A 963 16.10 35.25 -25.25
C GLY A 963 15.22 36.31 -25.90
N GLY A 964 15.74 37.51 -26.12
CA GLY A 964 14.96 38.65 -26.63
C GLY A 964 13.71 38.86 -25.76
N ASP A 965 12.55 39.00 -26.40
CA ASP A 965 11.25 39.14 -25.73
C ASP A 965 10.56 37.78 -25.47
N THR A 966 11.32 36.67 -25.48
CA THR A 966 10.80 35.30 -25.25
C THR A 966 11.09 34.83 -23.83
N TYR A 967 10.05 34.30 -23.19
CA TYR A 967 10.02 33.91 -21.78
C TYR A 967 9.47 32.50 -21.60
N GLN A 968 9.80 31.91 -20.45
CA GLN A 968 9.21 30.68 -19.94
C GLN A 968 8.65 30.94 -18.54
N ARG A 969 7.45 30.41 -18.27
CA ARG A 969 6.85 30.46 -16.94
C ARG A 969 7.55 29.48 -16.00
N VAL A 970 7.88 29.96 -14.81
CA VAL A 970 8.61 29.24 -13.75
C VAL A 970 7.90 29.29 -12.38
N GLY A 971 6.80 30.03 -12.29
CA GLY A 971 6.01 30.10 -11.06
C GLY A 971 4.87 31.11 -11.13
N PHE A 972 4.24 31.29 -9.98
CA PHE A 972 3.09 32.16 -9.81
C PHE A 972 3.16 32.92 -8.48
N CYS A 973 2.80 34.21 -8.49
CA CYS A 973 2.81 35.02 -7.28
C CYS A 973 1.65 36.02 -7.22
N THR A 974 1.46 36.59 -6.03
CA THR A 974 0.61 37.77 -5.85
C THR A 974 1.47 38.92 -5.33
N ILE A 975 1.29 40.10 -5.95
CA ILE A 975 1.96 41.35 -5.60
C ILE A 975 0.90 42.37 -5.19
N VAL A 976 1.13 43.06 -4.08
CA VAL A 976 0.24 44.11 -3.55
C VAL A 976 0.77 45.48 -3.95
N VAL A 977 -0.10 46.31 -4.53
CA VAL A 977 0.22 47.70 -4.90
C VAL A 977 -0.78 48.65 -4.25
N LYS A 978 -0.30 49.77 -3.71
CA LYS A 978 -1.17 50.82 -3.20
C LYS A 978 -1.89 51.48 -4.35
N ARG A 979 -3.18 51.75 -4.16
CA ARG A 979 -4.04 52.32 -5.21
C ARG A 979 -3.51 53.66 -5.77
N ALA A 980 -2.87 54.48 -4.94
CA ALA A 980 -2.33 55.78 -5.34
C ALA A 980 -1.15 55.68 -6.33
N ASP A 981 -0.48 54.53 -6.40
CA ASP A 981 0.74 54.35 -7.17
C ASP A 981 0.46 53.76 -8.57
N ILE A 982 -0.78 53.38 -8.87
CA ILE A 982 -1.18 52.81 -10.16
C ILE A 982 -1.38 53.93 -11.19
N GLN A 983 -0.54 53.94 -12.22
CA GLN A 983 -0.67 54.85 -13.36
C GLN A 983 -1.74 54.32 -14.33
N SER A 984 -3.02 54.51 -14.02
CA SER A 984 -4.10 54.30 -15.00
C SER A 984 -4.71 55.65 -15.38
N HIS A 985 -4.78 55.97 -16.67
CA HIS A 985 -5.26 57.27 -17.19
C HIS A 985 -6.78 57.52 -17.01
N ARG A 986 -7.48 56.77 -16.15
CA ARG A 986 -8.93 56.88 -15.95
C ARG A 986 -9.26 56.94 -14.45
N GLU A 987 -9.24 58.15 -13.89
CA GLU A 987 -9.59 58.36 -12.47
C GLU A 987 -11.08 58.09 -12.17
N ASP A 988 -11.99 58.04 -13.17
CA ASP A 988 -13.44 57.94 -12.96
C ASP A 988 -14.21 56.93 -13.87
N ALA A 989 -13.54 55.98 -14.53
CA ALA A 989 -14.29 54.99 -15.34
C ALA A 989 -14.87 53.86 -14.45
N PRO A 990 -16.17 53.51 -14.58
CA PRO A 990 -16.71 52.33 -13.93
C PRO A 990 -16.02 51.08 -14.50
N ALA A 991 -15.18 50.43 -13.69
CA ALA A 991 -14.84 49.01 -13.80
C ALA A 991 -14.56 48.44 -15.22
N SER A 992 -13.94 49.19 -16.13
CA SER A 992 -13.42 48.66 -17.40
C SER A 992 -12.07 47.97 -17.16
N ASP A 993 -11.76 46.94 -17.94
CA ASP A 993 -10.53 46.16 -17.85
C ASP A 993 -9.27 47.05 -17.78
N LEU A 994 -8.31 46.72 -16.91
CA LEU A 994 -7.05 47.45 -16.75
C LEU A 994 -6.08 47.03 -17.86
N GLU A 995 -6.53 47.07 -19.11
CA GLU A 995 -5.73 46.70 -20.28
C GLU A 995 -4.47 47.57 -20.42
N ASP A 996 -4.51 48.80 -19.90
CA ASP A 996 -3.40 49.76 -19.85
C ASP A 996 -2.63 49.72 -18.51
N PHE A 997 -2.76 48.66 -17.71
CA PHE A 997 -2.02 48.54 -16.44
C PHE A 997 -0.51 48.60 -16.65
N THR A 998 0.17 49.41 -15.82
CA THR A 998 1.63 49.47 -15.72
C THR A 998 2.06 49.52 -14.26
N TRP A 999 3.13 48.79 -13.94
CA TRP A 999 3.81 48.97 -12.65
C TRP A 999 4.35 50.42 -12.53
N PRO A 1000 4.49 50.96 -11.31
CA PRO A 1000 5.02 52.31 -11.12
C PRO A 1000 6.36 52.50 -11.82
N GLY A 1001 6.47 53.48 -12.72
CA GLY A 1001 7.71 53.77 -13.45
C GLY A 1001 8.11 52.72 -14.51
N SER A 1002 7.21 51.80 -14.85
CA SER A 1002 7.41 50.80 -15.91
C SER A 1002 6.59 51.11 -17.15
N VAL A 1003 6.89 50.45 -18.27
CA VAL A 1003 6.15 50.56 -19.53
C VAL A 1003 5.56 49.20 -19.92
N GLN A 1004 4.50 49.22 -20.72
CA GLN A 1004 4.01 48.00 -21.33
C GLN A 1004 4.98 47.52 -22.43
N VAL A 1005 5.26 46.23 -22.42
CA VAL A 1005 6.08 45.51 -23.39
C VAL A 1005 5.27 44.38 -24.02
N GLN A 1006 5.64 43.99 -25.23
CA GLN A 1006 5.13 42.78 -25.86
C GLN A 1006 6.10 41.65 -25.58
N ILE A 1007 5.60 40.53 -25.07
CA ILE A 1007 6.39 39.34 -24.77
C ILE A 1007 5.74 38.11 -25.38
N ARG A 1008 6.56 37.10 -25.64
CA ARG A 1008 6.14 35.76 -26.03
C ARG A 1008 6.48 34.77 -24.92
N ILE A 1009 5.52 33.97 -24.49
CA ILE A 1009 5.74 32.87 -23.55
C ILE A 1009 5.59 31.55 -24.32
N ILE A 1010 6.60 30.67 -24.22
CA ILE A 1010 6.65 29.38 -24.94
C ILE A 1010 6.41 28.18 -24.05
#